data_AF-A0A536WRQ9-F1
#
_entry.id   AF-A0A536WRQ9-F1
#
_cell.length_a   1.000
_cell.length_b   1.000
_cell.length_c   1.000
_cell.angle_alpha   90.00
_cell.angle_beta   90.00
_cell.angle_gamma   90.00
#
_symmetry.space_group_name_H-M   'P 1'
#
loop_
_entity.id
_entity.type
_entity.pdbx_description
1 polymer ?
#
loop_
_entity_poly.entity_id
_entity_poly.type
_entity_poly.pdbx_seq_one_letter_code
_entity_poly.pdbx_strand_id
1 'polypeptide(L)'
;MEPRTPQKRTVKGDFSLIQYNGTGDFPLERSLFGFIIRYSKRDQLLIVPLVIASMVVYYLSLDLPKTIINQAIQGVGFPHDDSVRRFLGMDLERLPYLLALSVLFLALIVLNGWLKFQINTMKGWMGERMLRRLRYALFDHILRFPLARFRRVKAAEMATMVKDEVEPLGGFIGEALITPLFLGGQALTAMFFIVYQQVWLGLIALAVVGVQAVIIPRLRKRLLVLGRERQLTARALAGRIAECVDGAAEIHAHDTSNWERAEISARLGRIFRIRFELYQRKFLVKFLNNFLSQVTPFLFYTVGGYLVIVGKLDIGALVAVIAAYKDLPTPVKELIDWDQQRLDVEIKYNQVVEQFSAEETAPAELQAPLEAPELPRDGRLKVSAITLHDDAGARVVDGVSFECALKEHIAIVGRPASGASELAQLLARLVMPTNGSIELGGIDLTRAPEAVTGRALAYVGAPAYLFPLSVRENIVYSLKHRPVRPAQYEDDVRRERESELQEAARSGNSTLDVNAEWIDYAAAGVAGREELDARIAELLAVVDLEETIFELGLRGAADTRKNSTLAERVLAARTRLRERLASLGIQDWVERFDPNKYNRNATLAENLLFGTPVGRAFDIEDLAANAYVRRVLHDTGLYELLLRTGHKVAQTMVELFSDLPPGHEFFAQYSFIRQEDLPQYKAILQRAGELGLKEIEEAERLALISLTFKLIADRHRLGLIDEGFEARVVEARRYFAAHLPEELRRAIEFFDAQRYNSAASLQDNILFGKIVTGQAEAATRITALVRELMDELGLRPLVVRIGLDYQVGVGGARLAIADRQKIALVRALIKRPELLVVDHAVAGLDPASQQRLLEGILAERKGRGLVWVVQRPDLAERFGVVLVMEHGKLAEKGAFAQLKSNGGPLQKLLLAA
;
A
#
# COMPACT_ATOMS: atom_id res chain seq x y z
N MET A 1 39.41 -11.22 -8.68
CA MET A 1 38.64 -11.82 -9.79
C MET A 1 37.18 -11.46 -9.57
N GLU A 2 36.73 -10.42 -10.26
CA GLU A 2 35.37 -9.88 -10.18
C GLU A 2 34.34 -10.83 -10.83
N PRO A 3 33.10 -10.90 -10.30
CA PRO A 3 32.02 -11.66 -10.92
C PRO A 3 31.48 -10.93 -12.15
N ARG A 4 31.65 -11.53 -13.33
CA ARG A 4 31.08 -11.04 -14.60
C ARG A 4 29.54 -11.06 -14.57
N THR A 5 28.95 -9.90 -14.78
CA THR A 5 27.54 -9.64 -15.09
C THR A 5 27.09 -10.38 -16.37
N PRO A 6 25.85 -10.90 -16.45
CA PRO A 6 25.33 -11.49 -17.67
C PRO A 6 24.99 -10.40 -18.71
N GLN A 7 25.56 -10.55 -19.92
CA GLN A 7 25.38 -9.65 -21.05
C GLN A 7 23.89 -9.48 -21.43
N LYS A 8 23.37 -8.25 -21.32
CA LYS A 8 22.12 -7.82 -21.96
C LYS A 8 22.36 -7.69 -23.47
N ARG A 9 21.66 -8.48 -24.29
CA ARG A 9 21.53 -8.22 -25.73
C ARG A 9 20.56 -7.05 -25.93
N THR A 10 21.10 -5.86 -26.18
CA THR A 10 20.35 -4.74 -26.77
C THR A 10 20.06 -5.05 -28.23
N VAL A 11 18.80 -5.34 -28.57
CA VAL A 11 18.34 -5.30 -29.95
C VAL A 11 18.14 -3.82 -30.31
N LYS A 12 19.11 -3.25 -31.03
CA LYS A 12 18.94 -1.99 -31.76
C LYS A 12 17.99 -2.28 -32.92
N GLY A 13 16.73 -1.89 -32.77
CA GLY A 13 15.80 -1.72 -33.87
C GLY A 13 15.26 -0.30 -33.79
N ASP A 14 15.37 0.44 -34.89
CA ASP A 14 14.71 1.72 -35.08
C ASP A 14 13.20 1.47 -35.05
N PHE A 15 12.57 1.65 -33.89
CA PHE A 15 11.13 1.52 -33.72
C PHE A 15 10.57 2.94 -33.65
N SER A 16 10.02 3.37 -34.78
CA SER A 16 9.16 4.54 -34.86
C SER A 16 8.18 4.55 -33.68
N LEU A 17 8.25 5.63 -32.92
CA LEU A 17 7.43 5.94 -31.76
C LEU A 17 5.96 5.61 -32.06
N ILE A 18 5.41 4.61 -31.37
CA ILE A 18 3.97 4.59 -31.11
C ILE A 18 3.76 5.76 -30.16
N GLN A 19 3.33 6.91 -30.70
CA GLN A 19 2.91 8.04 -29.89
C GLN A 19 1.81 7.54 -28.95
N TYR A 20 2.04 7.73 -27.66
CA TYR A 20 1.01 7.62 -26.65
C TYR A 20 0.00 8.73 -26.95
N ASN A 21 -1.08 8.42 -27.67
CA ASN A 21 -2.25 9.29 -27.69
C ASN A 21 -2.82 9.21 -26.27
N GLY A 22 -2.67 10.28 -25.49
CA GLY A 22 -3.07 10.38 -24.08
C GLY A 22 -4.57 10.23 -23.82
N THR A 23 -5.32 9.62 -24.75
CA THR A 23 -6.76 9.47 -24.75
C THR A 23 -7.23 8.05 -24.45
N GLY A 24 -6.38 7.11 -24.03
CA GLY A 24 -6.77 5.90 -23.26
C GLY A 24 -8.03 5.13 -23.70
N ASP A 25 -8.41 5.18 -24.98
CA ASP A 25 -9.66 4.59 -25.43
C ASP A 25 -9.42 3.11 -25.68
N PHE A 26 -9.52 2.34 -24.60
CA PHE A 26 -9.44 0.89 -24.60
C PHE A 26 -10.86 0.34 -24.67
N PRO A 27 -11.40 0.03 -25.86
CA PRO A 27 -12.62 -0.76 -25.93
C PRO A 27 -12.31 -2.11 -25.26
N LEU A 28 -13.00 -2.39 -24.15
CA LEU A 28 -12.97 -3.69 -23.50
C LEU A 28 -13.52 -4.71 -24.51
N GLU A 29 -12.62 -5.49 -25.08
CA GLU A 29 -12.96 -6.49 -26.09
C GLU A 29 -13.92 -7.51 -25.49
N ARG A 30 -15.00 -7.82 -26.21
CA ARG A 30 -16.03 -8.77 -25.75
C ARG A 30 -15.53 -10.22 -25.62
N SER A 31 -14.35 -10.54 -26.15
CA SER A 31 -13.77 -11.88 -26.07
C SER A 31 -12.32 -11.86 -25.60
N LEU A 32 -11.98 -12.79 -24.70
CA LEU A 32 -10.63 -12.98 -24.17
C LEU A 32 -9.61 -13.26 -25.28
N PHE A 33 -9.97 -14.10 -26.26
CA PHE A 33 -9.10 -14.41 -27.41
C PHE A 33 -8.88 -13.21 -28.33
N GLY A 34 -9.92 -12.40 -28.58
CA GLY A 34 -9.80 -11.16 -29.32
C GLY A 34 -8.80 -10.20 -28.65
N PHE A 35 -8.93 -10.01 -27.33
CA PHE A 35 -8.00 -9.23 -26.52
C PHE A 35 -6.56 -9.74 -26.62
N ILE A 36 -6.34 -11.05 -26.41
CA ILE A 36 -5.01 -11.68 -26.45
C ILE A 36 -4.36 -11.47 -27.83
N ILE A 37 -5.07 -11.77 -28.92
CA ILE A 37 -4.52 -11.68 -30.27
C ILE A 37 -4.18 -10.22 -30.60
N ARG A 38 -5.09 -9.28 -30.34
CA ARG A 38 -4.91 -7.85 -30.64
C ARG A 38 -3.63 -7.29 -30.02
N TYR A 39 -3.32 -7.67 -28.78
CA TYR A 39 -2.24 -7.06 -28.00
C TYR A 39 -0.98 -7.90 -27.85
N SER A 40 -0.98 -9.18 -28.25
CA SER A 40 0.21 -10.06 -28.15
C SER A 40 0.66 -10.72 -29.46
N LYS A 41 0.00 -10.48 -30.61
CA LYS A 41 0.32 -11.12 -31.90
C LYS A 41 1.82 -11.06 -32.27
N ARG A 42 2.50 -9.94 -32.05
CA ARG A 42 3.93 -9.79 -32.35
C ARG A 42 4.81 -10.70 -31.47
N ASP A 43 4.52 -10.75 -30.17
CA ASP A 43 5.25 -11.61 -29.21
C ASP A 43 4.99 -13.10 -29.50
N GLN A 44 3.75 -13.46 -29.85
CA GLN A 44 3.39 -14.83 -30.23
C GLN A 44 4.12 -15.30 -31.49
N LEU A 45 4.21 -14.44 -32.52
CA LEU A 45 4.95 -14.74 -33.75
C LEU A 45 6.44 -14.98 -33.51
N LEU A 46 7.03 -14.39 -32.47
CA LEU A 46 8.42 -14.64 -32.08
C LEU A 46 8.60 -15.98 -31.33
N ILE A 47 7.58 -16.45 -30.62
CA ILE A 47 7.63 -17.70 -29.86
C ILE A 47 7.43 -18.93 -30.76
N VAL A 48 6.61 -18.83 -31.81
CA VAL A 48 6.26 -19.96 -32.68
C VAL A 48 7.49 -20.66 -33.30
N PRO A 49 8.47 -19.96 -33.91
CA PRO A 49 9.67 -20.61 -34.44
C PRO A 49 10.49 -21.36 -33.37
N LEU A 50 10.53 -20.83 -32.15
CA LEU A 50 11.23 -21.43 -31.02
C LEU A 50 10.55 -22.73 -30.56
N VAL A 51 9.21 -22.76 -30.57
CA VAL A 51 8.42 -23.96 -30.30
C VAL A 51 8.68 -25.02 -31.37
N ILE A 52 8.65 -24.65 -32.66
CA ILE A 52 8.95 -25.57 -33.77
C ILE A 52 10.37 -26.15 -33.62
N ALA A 53 11.36 -25.32 -33.32
CA ALA A 53 12.73 -25.77 -33.08
C ALA A 53 12.82 -26.76 -31.90
N SER A 54 12.10 -26.49 -30.79
CA SER A 54 12.05 -27.41 -29.64
C SER A 54 11.43 -28.76 -30.00
N MET A 55 10.41 -28.79 -30.87
CA MET A 55 9.80 -30.04 -31.34
C MET A 55 10.77 -30.88 -32.19
N VAL A 56 11.56 -30.25 -33.06
CA VAL A 56 12.60 -30.94 -33.85
C VAL A 56 13.65 -31.57 -32.94
N VAL A 57 14.19 -30.81 -31.99
CA VAL A 57 15.19 -31.33 -31.02
C VAL A 57 14.60 -32.44 -30.16
N TYR A 58 13.34 -32.30 -29.74
CA TYR A 58 12.64 -33.34 -29.00
C TYR A 58 12.49 -34.63 -29.82
N TYR A 59 12.08 -34.53 -31.08
CA TYR A 59 11.97 -35.69 -31.97
C TYR A 59 13.32 -36.41 -32.14
N LEU A 60 14.40 -35.68 -32.41
CA LEU A 60 15.74 -36.25 -32.53
C LEU A 60 16.20 -36.98 -31.25
N SER A 61 15.74 -36.54 -30.08
CA SER A 61 16.08 -37.19 -28.81
C SER A 61 15.34 -38.52 -28.56
N LEU A 62 14.22 -38.79 -29.25
CA LEU A 62 13.40 -39.99 -29.02
C LEU A 62 14.01 -41.28 -29.61
N ASP A 63 14.74 -41.18 -30.71
CA ASP A 63 15.33 -42.36 -31.37
C ASP A 63 16.63 -42.82 -30.69
N LEU A 64 17.41 -41.87 -30.14
CA LEU A 64 18.73 -42.14 -29.54
C LEU A 64 18.74 -43.23 -28.46
N PRO A 65 17.79 -43.30 -27.50
CA PRO A 65 17.73 -44.41 -26.54
C PRO A 65 17.68 -45.79 -27.20
N LYS A 66 16.88 -45.93 -28.26
CA LYS A 66 16.75 -47.19 -29.01
C LYS A 66 18.05 -47.51 -29.75
N THR A 67 18.66 -46.51 -30.37
CA THR A 67 19.96 -46.62 -31.05
C THR A 67 21.07 -47.05 -30.08
N ILE A 68 21.13 -46.45 -28.90
CA ILE A 68 22.10 -46.77 -27.84
C ILE A 68 21.93 -48.24 -27.40
N ILE A 69 20.71 -48.67 -27.10
CA ILE A 69 20.43 -50.04 -26.64
C ILE A 69 20.76 -51.06 -27.73
N ASN A 70 20.21 -50.89 -28.93
CA ASN A 70 20.30 -51.91 -29.98
C ASN A 70 21.68 -51.95 -30.63
N GLN A 71 22.31 -50.80 -30.90
CA GLN A 71 23.51 -50.75 -31.72
C GLN A 71 24.78 -50.72 -30.90
N ALA A 72 24.81 -50.01 -29.76
CA ALA A 72 26.00 -49.91 -28.92
C ALA A 72 26.01 -51.00 -27.82
N ILE A 73 24.92 -51.14 -27.05
CA ILE A 73 24.88 -52.04 -25.89
C ILE A 73 24.69 -53.51 -26.32
N GLN A 74 23.69 -53.84 -27.14
CA GLN A 74 23.47 -55.20 -27.64
C GLN A 74 24.52 -55.65 -28.67
N GLY A 75 25.35 -54.72 -29.17
CA GLY A 75 26.43 -55.05 -30.11
C GLY A 75 25.95 -55.46 -31.51
N VAL A 76 24.67 -55.29 -31.85
CA VAL A 76 24.13 -55.65 -33.18
C VAL A 76 24.85 -54.89 -34.31
N GLY A 77 25.39 -53.70 -34.01
CA GLY A 77 26.20 -52.92 -34.95
C GLY A 77 27.70 -53.28 -34.99
N PHE A 78 28.16 -54.21 -34.15
CA PHE A 78 29.55 -54.57 -33.94
C PHE A 78 29.75 -56.09 -33.94
N PRO A 79 29.80 -56.75 -35.12
CA PRO A 79 29.83 -58.21 -35.23
C PRO A 79 31.17 -58.87 -34.84
N HIS A 80 32.27 -58.12 -34.78
CA HIS A 80 33.60 -58.58 -34.33
C HIS A 80 34.21 -57.55 -33.35
N ASP A 81 35.12 -57.95 -32.47
CA ASP A 81 35.69 -57.05 -31.44
C ASP A 81 36.43 -55.83 -32.02
N ASP A 82 37.02 -55.95 -33.23
CA ASP A 82 37.71 -54.86 -33.94
C ASP A 82 36.80 -54.03 -34.86
N SER A 83 35.48 -54.27 -34.84
CA SER A 83 34.57 -53.55 -35.72
C SER A 83 34.45 -52.07 -35.32
N VAL A 84 34.48 -51.19 -36.31
CA VAL A 84 34.34 -49.74 -36.14
C VAL A 84 33.12 -49.24 -36.88
N ARG A 85 32.50 -48.21 -36.33
CA ARG A 85 31.31 -47.59 -36.92
C ARG A 85 31.50 -46.10 -37.10
N ARG A 86 31.08 -45.61 -38.26
CA ARG A 86 31.22 -44.20 -38.60
C ARG A 86 30.20 -43.35 -37.85
N PHE A 87 30.67 -42.40 -37.05
CA PHE A 87 29.85 -41.42 -36.33
C PHE A 87 30.44 -40.02 -36.56
N LEU A 88 29.64 -39.12 -37.14
CA LEU A 88 30.07 -37.75 -37.49
C LEU A 88 31.40 -37.70 -38.29
N GLY A 89 31.63 -38.71 -39.15
CA GLY A 89 32.81 -38.78 -40.01
C GLY A 89 34.02 -39.51 -39.40
N MET A 90 34.01 -39.85 -38.11
CA MET A 90 35.06 -40.61 -37.42
C MET A 90 34.66 -42.08 -37.26
N ASP A 91 35.61 -43.00 -37.42
CA ASP A 91 35.39 -44.42 -37.16
C ASP A 91 35.64 -44.70 -35.68
N LEU A 92 34.59 -45.15 -34.99
CA LEU A 92 34.59 -45.38 -33.55
C LEU A 92 34.38 -46.86 -33.23
N GLU A 93 35.23 -47.40 -32.35
CA GLU A 93 35.02 -48.69 -31.70
C GLU A 93 33.78 -48.65 -30.78
N ARG A 94 33.35 -49.82 -30.30
CA ARG A 94 32.09 -49.98 -29.56
C ARG A 94 31.95 -49.07 -28.33
N LEU A 95 33.00 -48.91 -27.53
CA LEU A 95 32.99 -48.08 -26.31
C LEU A 95 33.00 -46.57 -26.62
N PRO A 96 33.90 -46.04 -27.48
CA PRO A 96 33.81 -44.67 -27.97
C PRO A 96 32.48 -44.33 -28.65
N TYR A 97 31.90 -45.27 -29.39
CA TYR A 97 30.60 -45.11 -30.05
C TYR A 97 29.44 -45.00 -29.05
N LEU A 98 29.43 -45.84 -28.01
CA LEU A 98 28.47 -45.73 -26.89
C LEU A 98 28.56 -44.35 -26.23
N LEU A 99 29.78 -43.91 -25.87
CA LEU A 99 30.00 -42.63 -25.22
C LEU A 99 29.58 -41.45 -26.10
N ALA A 100 29.87 -41.50 -27.40
CA ALA A 100 29.48 -40.47 -28.35
C ALA A 100 27.94 -40.34 -28.49
N LEU A 101 27.22 -41.45 -28.57
CA LEU A 101 25.75 -41.44 -28.60
C LEU A 101 25.15 -40.97 -27.27
N SER A 102 25.71 -41.38 -26.13
CA SER A 102 25.27 -40.94 -24.80
C SER A 102 25.50 -39.43 -24.60
N VAL A 103 26.63 -38.89 -25.05
CA VAL A 103 26.91 -37.44 -25.00
C VAL A 103 26.00 -36.66 -25.94
N LEU A 104 25.76 -37.15 -27.16
CA LEU A 104 24.81 -36.54 -28.09
C LEU A 104 23.39 -36.49 -27.51
N PHE A 105 22.97 -37.59 -26.87
CA PHE A 105 21.68 -37.66 -26.16
C PHE A 105 21.59 -36.61 -25.04
N LEU A 106 22.61 -36.50 -24.19
CA LEU A 106 22.65 -35.47 -23.15
C LEU A 106 22.63 -34.04 -23.74
N ALA A 107 23.37 -33.80 -24.81
CA ALA A 107 23.43 -32.49 -25.46
C ALA A 107 22.06 -32.07 -26.04
N LEU A 108 21.36 -32.96 -26.74
CA LEU A 108 20.01 -32.69 -27.27
C LEU A 108 19.00 -32.44 -26.16
N ILE A 109 19.12 -33.14 -25.03
CA ILE A 109 18.27 -32.91 -23.86
C ILE A 109 18.51 -31.54 -23.24
N VAL A 110 19.78 -31.15 -23.05
CA VAL A 110 20.14 -29.82 -22.54
C VAL A 110 19.60 -28.73 -23.46
N LEU A 111 19.78 -28.90 -24.77
CA LEU A 111 19.28 -27.96 -25.77
C LEU A 111 17.75 -27.86 -25.73
N ASN A 112 17.03 -28.99 -25.70
CA ASN A 112 15.57 -29.01 -25.59
C ASN A 112 15.10 -28.35 -24.28
N GLY A 113 15.76 -28.64 -23.16
CA GLY A 113 15.49 -28.02 -21.87
C GLY A 113 15.69 -26.51 -21.90
N TRP A 114 16.77 -26.04 -22.53
CA TRP A 114 17.05 -24.61 -22.69
C TRP A 114 16.03 -23.91 -23.59
N LEU A 115 15.65 -24.51 -24.73
CA LEU A 115 14.60 -23.99 -25.60
C LEU A 115 13.26 -23.91 -24.85
N LYS A 116 12.89 -24.96 -24.11
CA LYS A 116 11.69 -24.94 -23.24
C LYS A 116 11.78 -23.86 -22.17
N PHE A 117 12.95 -23.62 -21.57
CA PHE A 117 13.15 -22.53 -20.61
C PHE A 117 12.91 -21.16 -21.26
N GLN A 118 13.43 -20.93 -22.47
CA GLN A 118 13.21 -19.69 -23.22
C GLN A 118 11.74 -19.50 -23.59
N ILE A 119 11.08 -20.53 -24.17
CA ILE A 119 9.65 -20.51 -24.52
C ILE A 119 8.80 -20.15 -23.30
N ASN A 120 9.03 -20.82 -22.17
CA ASN A 120 8.25 -20.60 -20.96
C ASN A 120 8.50 -19.22 -20.34
N THR A 121 9.72 -18.71 -20.42
CA THR A 121 10.07 -17.36 -19.94
C THR A 121 9.39 -16.30 -20.82
N MET A 122 9.45 -16.44 -22.15
CA MET A 122 8.78 -15.54 -23.09
C MET A 122 7.25 -15.59 -22.94
N LYS A 123 6.68 -16.79 -22.79
CA LYS A 123 5.26 -16.99 -22.48
C LYS A 123 4.86 -16.29 -21.18
N GLY A 124 5.66 -16.45 -20.11
CA GLY A 124 5.44 -15.78 -18.83
C GLY A 124 5.49 -14.26 -18.96
N TRP A 125 6.47 -13.74 -19.71
CA TRP A 125 6.62 -12.31 -19.96
C TRP A 125 5.41 -11.71 -20.68
N MET A 126 4.97 -12.37 -21.76
CA MET A 126 3.79 -11.99 -22.53
C MET A 126 2.52 -12.01 -21.65
N GLY A 127 2.31 -13.09 -20.89
CA GLY A 127 1.15 -13.22 -20.00
C GLY A 127 1.09 -12.11 -18.94
N GLU A 128 2.21 -11.81 -18.29
CA GLU A 128 2.28 -10.74 -17.30
C GLU A 128 2.11 -9.34 -17.90
N ARG A 129 2.57 -9.11 -19.13
CA ARG A 129 2.34 -7.84 -19.86
C ARG A 129 0.86 -7.65 -20.16
N MET A 130 0.16 -8.70 -20.57
CA MET A 130 -1.28 -8.67 -20.83
C MET A 130 -2.08 -8.44 -19.54
N LEU A 131 -1.71 -9.10 -18.44
CA LEU A 131 -2.35 -8.85 -17.13
C LEU A 131 -2.10 -7.42 -16.63
N ARG A 132 -0.88 -6.90 -16.78
CA ARG A 132 -0.56 -5.51 -16.45
C ARG A 132 -1.42 -4.54 -17.25
N ARG A 133 -1.58 -4.79 -18.55
CA ARG A 133 -2.44 -4.00 -19.44
C ARG A 133 -3.90 -4.04 -19.00
N LEU A 134 -4.45 -5.24 -18.78
CA LEU A 134 -5.85 -5.42 -18.37
C LEU A 134 -6.13 -4.68 -17.06
N ARG A 135 -5.29 -4.87 -16.03
CA ARG A 135 -5.45 -4.17 -14.74
C ARG A 135 -5.37 -2.66 -14.88
N TYR A 136 -4.45 -2.16 -15.71
CA TYR A 136 -4.34 -0.73 -15.96
C TYR A 136 -5.57 -0.19 -16.70
N ALA A 137 -6.06 -0.90 -17.72
CA ALA A 137 -7.24 -0.52 -18.48
C ALA A 137 -8.51 -0.48 -17.59
N LEU A 138 -8.68 -1.48 -16.72
CA LEU A 138 -9.78 -1.50 -15.74
C LEU A 138 -9.66 -0.32 -14.77
N PHE A 139 -8.47 -0.05 -14.23
CA PHE A 139 -8.26 1.08 -13.34
C PHE A 139 -8.51 2.44 -14.02
N ASP A 140 -8.00 2.62 -15.24
CA ASP A 140 -8.24 3.79 -16.08
C ASP A 140 -9.75 4.01 -16.31
N HIS A 141 -10.47 2.93 -16.57
CA HIS A 141 -11.91 2.96 -16.73
C HIS A 141 -12.64 3.38 -15.45
N ILE A 142 -12.22 2.87 -14.27
CA ILE A 142 -12.77 3.28 -12.96
C ILE A 142 -12.64 4.80 -12.78
N LEU A 143 -11.48 5.39 -13.10
CA LEU A 143 -11.27 6.84 -12.95
C LEU A 143 -12.20 7.71 -13.81
N ARG A 144 -12.87 7.13 -14.82
CA ARG A 144 -13.81 7.83 -15.72
C ARG A 144 -15.27 7.62 -15.35
N PHE A 145 -15.57 6.93 -14.26
CA PHE A 145 -16.95 6.74 -13.79
C PHE A 145 -17.56 8.04 -13.25
N PRO A 146 -18.82 8.35 -13.59
CA PRO A 146 -19.54 9.45 -12.95
C PRO A 146 -19.66 9.25 -11.43
N LEU A 147 -19.64 10.34 -10.65
CA LEU A 147 -19.69 10.28 -9.18
C LEU A 147 -20.92 9.58 -8.60
N ALA A 148 -22.05 9.61 -9.31
CA ALA A 148 -23.26 8.88 -8.91
C ALA A 148 -23.02 7.36 -8.81
N ARG A 149 -22.11 6.80 -9.63
CA ARG A 149 -21.78 5.37 -9.62
C ARG A 149 -20.95 4.97 -8.42
N PHE A 150 -19.98 5.79 -8.03
CA PHE A 150 -19.11 5.53 -6.88
C PHE A 150 -19.88 5.46 -5.56
N ARG A 151 -21.04 6.13 -5.46
CA ARG A 151 -21.93 6.01 -4.29
C ARG A 151 -22.66 4.66 -4.20
N ARG A 152 -22.71 3.88 -5.28
CA ARG A 152 -23.49 2.63 -5.40
C ARG A 152 -22.63 1.38 -5.28
N VAL A 153 -21.39 1.46 -5.77
CA VAL A 153 -20.48 0.32 -5.78
C VAL A 153 -19.59 0.35 -4.56
N LYS A 154 -19.42 -0.80 -3.91
CA LYS A 154 -18.48 -0.92 -2.80
C LYS A 154 -17.05 -0.86 -3.33
N ALA A 155 -16.22 0.03 -2.78
CA ALA A 155 -14.80 0.14 -3.14
C ALA A 155 -14.06 -1.19 -3.04
N ALA A 156 -14.39 -2.01 -2.05
CA ALA A 156 -13.86 -3.36 -1.88
C ALA A 156 -14.19 -4.27 -3.06
N GLU A 157 -15.40 -4.21 -3.62
CA GLU A 157 -15.84 -5.01 -4.77
C GLU A 157 -15.00 -4.67 -6.01
N MET A 158 -14.87 -3.36 -6.32
CA MET A 158 -14.03 -2.86 -7.41
C MET A 158 -12.55 -3.23 -7.23
N ALA A 159 -12.02 -3.08 -6.02
CA ALA A 159 -10.66 -3.48 -5.70
C ALA A 159 -10.46 -4.99 -5.85
N THR A 160 -11.42 -5.82 -5.43
CA THR A 160 -11.36 -7.27 -5.60
C THR A 160 -11.55 -7.72 -7.04
N MET A 161 -12.23 -6.97 -7.90
CA MET A 161 -12.27 -7.31 -9.33
C MET A 161 -10.92 -7.08 -10.02
N VAL A 162 -10.18 -6.04 -9.63
CA VAL A 162 -8.83 -5.79 -10.17
C VAL A 162 -7.78 -6.74 -9.56
N LYS A 163 -8.02 -7.25 -8.34
CA LYS A 163 -7.03 -7.98 -7.52
C LYS A 163 -7.34 -9.48 -7.29
N ASP A 164 -8.59 -9.82 -7.01
CA ASP A 164 -9.07 -11.03 -6.32
C ASP A 164 -10.12 -11.83 -7.11
N GLU A 165 -9.84 -12.16 -8.38
CA GLU A 165 -10.22 -13.50 -8.83
C GLU A 165 -9.21 -14.51 -8.29
N VAL A 166 -9.28 -14.75 -6.98
CA VAL A 166 -8.50 -15.77 -6.27
C VAL A 166 -8.96 -17.13 -6.83
N GLU A 167 -8.42 -17.65 -7.94
CA GLU A 167 -7.10 -18.29 -8.06
C GLU A 167 -7.18 -19.57 -7.19
N PRO A 168 -7.73 -20.66 -7.75
CA PRO A 168 -8.48 -21.73 -7.06
C PRO A 168 -7.68 -22.40 -5.94
N LEU A 169 -8.06 -22.14 -4.68
CA LEU A 169 -7.45 -22.75 -3.49
C LEU A 169 -7.89 -24.20 -3.25
N GLY A 170 -9.05 -24.60 -3.77
CA GLY A 170 -9.65 -25.92 -3.52
C GLY A 170 -8.78 -27.10 -3.96
N GLY A 171 -8.14 -26.99 -5.13
CA GLY A 171 -7.27 -28.07 -5.65
C GLY A 171 -6.01 -28.28 -4.81
N PHE A 172 -5.40 -27.20 -4.31
CA PHE A 172 -4.18 -27.31 -3.51
C PHE A 172 -4.41 -28.04 -2.17
N ILE A 173 -5.56 -27.86 -1.53
CA ILE A 173 -5.84 -28.48 -0.22
C ILE A 173 -5.93 -30.01 -0.34
N GLY A 174 -6.59 -30.51 -1.39
CA GLY A 174 -6.67 -31.96 -1.66
C GLY A 174 -5.34 -32.55 -2.13
N GLU A 175 -4.55 -31.80 -2.89
CA GLU A 175 -3.31 -32.29 -3.50
C GLU A 175 -2.05 -32.10 -2.62
N ALA A 176 -2.06 -31.18 -1.66
CA ALA A 176 -0.86 -30.77 -0.93
C ALA A 176 -0.23 -31.89 -0.09
N LEU A 177 -1.04 -32.83 0.42
CA LEU A 177 -0.54 -33.99 1.17
C LEU A 177 -0.48 -35.23 0.26
N ILE A 178 -1.55 -35.49 -0.50
CA ILE A 178 -1.71 -36.71 -1.28
C ILE A 178 -0.69 -36.78 -2.41
N THR A 179 -0.45 -35.68 -3.14
CA THR A 179 0.45 -35.69 -4.29
C THR A 179 1.92 -35.90 -3.88
N PRO A 180 2.48 -35.19 -2.89
CA PRO A 180 3.84 -35.48 -2.42
C PRO A 180 3.98 -36.88 -1.81
N LEU A 181 2.96 -37.37 -1.09
CA LEU A 181 2.98 -38.70 -0.50
C LEU A 181 2.95 -39.79 -1.58
N PHE A 182 2.10 -39.63 -2.59
CA PHE A 182 1.98 -40.55 -3.71
C PHE A 182 3.25 -40.55 -4.58
N LEU A 183 3.73 -39.37 -5.01
CA LEU A 183 4.96 -39.26 -5.81
C LEU A 183 6.20 -39.67 -5.01
N GLY A 184 6.25 -39.35 -3.72
CA GLY A 184 7.32 -39.77 -2.81
C GLY A 184 7.31 -41.28 -2.60
N GLY A 185 6.14 -41.87 -2.38
CA GLY A 185 5.95 -43.31 -2.28
C GLY A 185 6.37 -44.03 -3.56
N GLN A 186 5.92 -43.56 -4.73
CA GLN A 186 6.35 -44.08 -6.03
C GLN A 186 7.87 -43.98 -6.21
N ALA A 187 8.48 -42.84 -5.86
CA ALA A 187 9.93 -42.66 -5.99
C ALA A 187 10.70 -43.61 -5.05
N LEU A 188 10.22 -43.82 -3.81
CA LEU A 188 10.80 -44.76 -2.85
C LEU A 188 10.66 -46.20 -3.31
N THR A 189 9.49 -46.60 -3.83
CA THR A 189 9.25 -47.93 -4.40
C THR A 189 10.14 -48.17 -5.62
N ALA A 190 10.25 -47.20 -6.53
CA ALA A 190 11.15 -47.28 -7.68
C ALA A 190 12.62 -47.37 -7.25
N MET A 191 13.03 -46.58 -6.24
CA MET A 191 14.38 -46.62 -5.69
C MET A 191 14.70 -47.99 -5.06
N PHE A 192 13.78 -48.53 -4.26
CA PHE A 192 13.92 -49.86 -3.68
C PHE A 192 14.03 -50.94 -4.77
N PHE A 193 13.19 -50.87 -5.80
CA PHE A 193 13.23 -51.79 -6.92
C PHE A 193 14.56 -51.74 -7.68
N ILE A 194 15.09 -50.53 -7.96
CA ILE A 194 16.38 -50.35 -8.65
C ILE A 194 17.53 -50.92 -7.80
N VAL A 195 17.57 -50.63 -6.50
CA VAL A 195 18.62 -51.13 -5.58
C VAL A 195 18.54 -52.65 -5.46
N TYR A 196 17.32 -53.23 -5.38
CA TYR A 196 17.11 -54.67 -5.32
C TYR A 196 17.60 -55.39 -6.58
N GLN A 197 17.35 -54.82 -7.76
CA GLN A 197 17.83 -55.37 -9.03
C GLN A 197 19.36 -55.25 -9.15
N GLN A 198 19.94 -54.08 -8.86
CA GLN A 198 21.38 -53.83 -8.94
C GLN A 198 21.84 -52.70 -8.01
N VAL A 199 22.69 -53.04 -7.03
CA VAL A 199 23.17 -52.11 -6.00
C VAL A 199 23.94 -50.91 -6.58
N TRP A 200 24.80 -51.12 -7.59
CA TRP A 200 25.62 -50.06 -8.18
C TRP A 200 24.79 -49.01 -8.94
N LEU A 201 23.77 -49.44 -9.69
CA LEU A 201 22.84 -48.53 -10.38
C LEU A 201 21.95 -47.79 -9.37
N GLY A 202 21.56 -48.46 -8.29
CA GLY A 202 20.85 -47.84 -7.16
C GLY A 202 21.65 -46.75 -6.46
N LEU A 203 22.95 -46.95 -6.23
CA LEU A 203 23.84 -45.92 -5.64
C LEU A 203 23.96 -44.68 -6.54
N ILE A 204 24.01 -44.85 -7.86
CA ILE A 204 24.04 -43.74 -8.83
C ILE A 204 22.72 -42.96 -8.77
N ALA A 205 21.57 -43.64 -8.79
CA ALA A 205 20.26 -43.00 -8.67
C ALA A 205 20.13 -42.25 -7.34
N LEU A 206 20.58 -42.84 -6.23
CA LEU A 206 20.58 -42.23 -4.91
C LEU A 206 21.46 -40.97 -4.85
N ALA A 207 22.63 -40.98 -5.50
CA ALA A 207 23.51 -39.81 -5.58
C ALA A 207 22.84 -38.65 -6.32
N VAL A 208 22.17 -38.91 -7.46
CA VAL A 208 21.45 -37.88 -8.22
C VAL A 208 20.29 -37.30 -7.40
N VAL A 209 19.52 -38.15 -6.72
CA VAL A 209 18.44 -37.71 -5.82
C VAL A 209 18.98 -36.90 -4.65
N GLY A 210 20.12 -37.28 -4.06
CA GLY A 210 20.79 -36.52 -3.00
C GLY A 210 21.20 -35.12 -3.45
N VAL A 211 21.76 -35.00 -4.67
CA VAL A 211 22.08 -33.71 -5.29
C VAL A 211 20.82 -32.87 -5.49
N GLN A 212 19.72 -33.46 -5.99
CA GLN A 212 18.43 -32.78 -6.10
C GLN A 212 17.90 -32.29 -4.74
N ALA A 213 17.98 -33.13 -3.71
CA ALA A 213 17.52 -32.83 -2.35
C ALA A 213 18.28 -31.67 -1.69
N VAL A 214 19.54 -31.41 -2.08
CA VAL A 214 20.31 -30.26 -1.56
C VAL A 214 20.12 -29.00 -2.40
N ILE A 215 20.15 -29.11 -3.74
CA ILE A 215 20.12 -27.94 -4.63
C ILE A 215 18.71 -27.34 -4.74
N ILE A 216 17.68 -28.17 -4.92
CA ILE A 216 16.30 -27.69 -5.17
C ILE A 216 15.77 -26.84 -4.00
N PRO A 217 15.89 -27.26 -2.71
CA PRO A 217 15.42 -26.43 -1.60
C PRO A 217 16.15 -25.09 -1.48
N ARG A 218 17.46 -25.06 -1.75
CA ARG A 218 18.25 -23.81 -1.74
C ARG A 218 17.73 -22.81 -2.77
N LEU A 219 17.45 -23.26 -3.99
CA LEU A 219 16.88 -22.42 -5.05
C LEU A 219 15.44 -21.99 -4.74
N ARG A 220 14.67 -22.83 -4.02
CA ARG A 220 13.28 -22.55 -3.64
C ARG A 220 13.14 -21.48 -2.56
N LYS A 221 14.14 -21.27 -1.68
CA LYS A 221 14.08 -20.24 -0.63
C LYS A 221 13.75 -18.84 -1.18
N ARG A 222 14.39 -18.44 -2.27
CA ARG A 222 14.14 -17.11 -2.88
C ARG A 222 12.78 -17.02 -3.58
N LEU A 223 12.25 -18.13 -4.11
CA LEU A 223 10.89 -18.19 -4.66
C LEU A 223 9.83 -17.91 -3.58
N LEU A 224 10.01 -18.43 -2.37
CA LEU A 224 9.09 -18.18 -1.25
C LEU A 224 9.07 -16.70 -0.85
N VAL A 225 10.24 -16.05 -0.80
CA VAL A 225 10.35 -14.61 -0.50
C VAL A 225 9.65 -13.77 -1.57
N LEU A 226 9.94 -14.00 -2.85
CA LEU A 226 9.28 -13.31 -3.96
C LEU A 226 7.77 -13.59 -4.00
N GLY A 227 7.36 -14.81 -3.65
CA GLY A 227 5.95 -15.19 -3.52
C GLY A 227 5.21 -14.37 -2.46
N ARG A 228 5.85 -14.15 -1.30
CA ARG A 228 5.33 -13.28 -0.23
C ARG A 228 5.30 -11.81 -0.67
N GLU A 229 6.38 -11.32 -1.30
CA GLU A 229 6.43 -9.95 -1.83
C GLU A 229 5.34 -9.70 -2.88
N ARG A 230 5.08 -10.67 -3.76
CA ARG A 230 3.98 -10.63 -4.74
C ARG A 230 2.62 -10.48 -4.06
N GLN A 231 2.38 -11.22 -2.97
CA GLN A 231 1.12 -11.16 -2.25
C GLN A 231 0.93 -9.81 -1.54
N LEU A 232 1.98 -9.29 -0.89
CA LEU A 232 1.93 -7.99 -0.22
C LEU A 232 1.72 -6.84 -1.22
N THR A 233 2.43 -6.88 -2.36
CA THR A 233 2.30 -5.85 -3.40
C THR A 233 0.93 -5.89 -4.09
N ALA A 234 0.34 -7.08 -4.28
CA ALA A 234 -1.03 -7.21 -4.78
C ALA A 234 -2.07 -6.66 -3.79
N ARG A 235 -1.93 -6.94 -2.48
CA ARG A 235 -2.82 -6.35 -1.45
C ARG A 235 -2.72 -4.83 -1.42
N ALA A 236 -1.50 -4.29 -1.51
CA ALA A 236 -1.29 -2.85 -1.54
C ALA A 236 -1.89 -2.18 -2.79
N LEU A 237 -1.86 -2.86 -3.95
CA LEU A 237 -2.52 -2.37 -5.17
C LEU A 237 -4.03 -2.24 -4.98
N ALA A 238 -4.69 -3.26 -4.43
CA ALA A 238 -6.13 -3.20 -4.17
C ALA A 238 -6.52 -2.19 -3.10
N GLY A 239 -5.74 -2.10 -2.03
CA GLY A 239 -5.94 -1.05 -1.02
C GLY A 239 -5.93 0.32 -1.70
N ARG A 240 -4.94 0.57 -2.58
CA ARG A 240 -4.87 1.83 -3.32
C ARG A 240 -6.06 2.05 -4.26
N ILE A 241 -6.52 1.02 -4.96
CA ILE A 241 -7.71 1.14 -5.83
C ILE A 241 -8.94 1.49 -5.01
N ALA A 242 -9.15 0.83 -3.86
CA ALA A 242 -10.25 1.16 -2.97
C ALA A 242 -10.17 2.61 -2.47
N GLU A 243 -8.98 3.08 -2.08
CA GLU A 243 -8.75 4.47 -1.68
C GLU A 243 -9.09 5.47 -2.80
N CYS A 244 -8.75 5.16 -4.06
CA CYS A 244 -9.09 6.03 -5.19
C CYS A 244 -10.60 6.05 -5.46
N VAL A 245 -11.29 4.92 -5.26
CA VAL A 245 -12.75 4.84 -5.37
C VAL A 245 -13.43 5.68 -4.29
N ASP A 246 -13.03 5.52 -3.03
CA ASP A 246 -13.57 6.29 -1.91
C ASP A 246 -13.26 7.79 -2.06
N GLY A 247 -12.10 8.13 -2.62
CA GLY A 247 -11.64 9.49 -2.90
C GLY A 247 -12.02 10.05 -4.26
N ALA A 248 -12.91 9.42 -5.02
CA ALA A 248 -13.19 9.79 -6.42
C ALA A 248 -13.62 11.25 -6.60
N ALA A 249 -14.43 11.77 -5.68
CA ALA A 249 -14.85 13.18 -5.69
C ALA A 249 -13.65 14.13 -5.59
N GLU A 250 -12.67 13.81 -4.76
CA GLU A 250 -11.44 14.60 -4.61
C GLU A 250 -10.57 14.52 -5.87
N ILE A 251 -10.53 13.35 -6.51
CA ILE A 251 -9.75 13.16 -7.75
C ILE A 251 -10.31 14.06 -8.87
N HIS A 252 -11.63 14.02 -9.07
CA HIS A 252 -12.31 14.79 -10.12
C HIS A 252 -12.35 16.28 -9.82
N ALA A 253 -12.62 16.68 -8.57
CA ALA A 253 -12.68 18.09 -8.16
C ALA A 253 -11.33 18.82 -8.31
N HIS A 254 -10.22 18.06 -8.35
CA HIS A 254 -8.87 18.62 -8.32
C HIS A 254 -8.00 18.25 -9.53
N ASP A 255 -8.53 17.59 -10.57
CA ASP A 255 -7.75 17.17 -11.75
C ASP A 255 -6.46 16.39 -11.36
N THR A 256 -6.58 15.38 -10.49
CA THR A 256 -5.43 14.55 -10.06
C THR A 256 -5.44 13.15 -10.68
N SER A 257 -6.36 12.89 -11.62
CA SER A 257 -6.48 11.62 -12.34
C SER A 257 -5.15 11.16 -12.96
N ASN A 258 -4.33 12.10 -13.46
CA ASN A 258 -3.02 11.80 -14.05
C ASN A 258 -1.96 11.38 -13.02
N TRP A 259 -2.00 11.94 -11.81
CA TRP A 259 -1.16 11.49 -10.70
C TRP A 259 -1.51 10.04 -10.33
N GLU A 260 -2.79 9.71 -10.20
CA GLU A 260 -3.25 8.36 -9.88
C GLU A 260 -2.88 7.34 -10.98
N ARG A 261 -2.97 7.73 -12.26
CA ARG A 261 -2.51 6.90 -13.40
C ARG A 261 -1.02 6.62 -13.33
N ALA A 262 -0.18 7.62 -13.02
CA ALA A 262 1.26 7.45 -12.89
C ALA A 262 1.64 6.54 -11.71
N GLU A 263 0.97 6.74 -10.58
CA GLU A 263 1.15 5.98 -9.34
C GLU A 263 0.82 4.50 -9.54
N ILE A 264 -0.36 4.19 -10.08
CA ILE A 264 -0.79 2.82 -10.37
C ILE A 264 0.08 2.17 -11.45
N SER A 265 0.51 2.93 -12.48
CA SER A 265 1.44 2.43 -13.49
C SER A 265 2.77 1.97 -12.85
N ALA A 266 3.32 2.75 -11.91
CA ALA A 266 4.53 2.40 -11.18
C ALA A 266 4.33 1.18 -10.27
N ARG A 267 3.21 1.09 -9.53
CA ARG A 267 2.89 -0.10 -8.71
C ARG A 267 2.75 -1.37 -9.53
N LEU A 268 2.04 -1.31 -10.65
CA LEU A 268 1.90 -2.43 -11.59
C LEU A 268 3.26 -2.84 -12.19
N GLY A 269 4.14 -1.87 -12.48
CA GLY A 269 5.51 -2.13 -12.90
C GLY A 269 6.33 -2.91 -11.87
N ARG A 270 6.21 -2.53 -10.58
CA ARG A 270 6.85 -3.27 -9.48
C ARG A 270 6.33 -4.71 -9.36
N ILE A 271 5.01 -4.90 -9.43
CA ILE A 271 4.39 -6.24 -9.41
C ILE A 271 4.89 -7.08 -10.58
N PHE A 272 4.91 -6.51 -11.78
CA PHE A 272 5.41 -7.15 -12.98
C PHE A 272 6.85 -7.63 -12.83
N ARG A 273 7.76 -6.80 -12.30
CA ARG A 273 9.17 -7.17 -12.05
C ARG A 273 9.28 -8.34 -11.06
N ILE A 274 8.55 -8.27 -9.94
CA ILE A 274 8.53 -9.35 -8.93
C ILE A 274 8.03 -10.66 -9.55
N ARG A 275 6.93 -10.62 -10.32
CA ARG A 275 6.38 -11.82 -10.97
C ARG A 275 7.32 -12.36 -12.04
N PHE A 276 7.96 -11.49 -12.82
CA PHE A 276 8.93 -11.87 -13.83
C PHE A 276 10.15 -12.58 -13.21
N GLU A 277 10.74 -12.02 -12.15
CA GLU A 277 11.85 -12.67 -11.43
C GLU A 277 11.42 -14.02 -10.84
N LEU A 278 10.20 -14.11 -10.32
CA LEU A 278 9.62 -15.36 -9.83
C LEU A 278 9.50 -16.39 -10.97
N TYR A 279 9.00 -16.01 -12.14
CA TYR A 279 8.90 -16.91 -13.30
C TYR A 279 10.28 -17.41 -13.76
N GLN A 280 11.26 -16.52 -13.90
CA GLN A 280 12.61 -16.91 -14.31
C GLN A 280 13.21 -17.94 -13.35
N ARG A 281 13.11 -17.68 -12.04
CA ARG A 281 13.59 -18.62 -11.01
C ARG A 281 12.81 -19.93 -10.99
N LYS A 282 11.48 -19.88 -11.14
CA LYS A 282 10.61 -21.06 -11.18
C LYS A 282 10.98 -21.96 -12.36
N PHE A 283 11.16 -21.38 -13.54
CA PHE A 283 11.54 -22.14 -14.73
C PHE A 283 13.00 -22.58 -14.71
N LEU A 284 13.91 -21.86 -14.05
CA LEU A 284 15.27 -22.35 -13.80
C LEU A 284 15.25 -23.60 -12.92
N VAL A 285 14.43 -23.62 -11.86
CA VAL A 285 14.25 -24.83 -11.02
C VAL A 285 13.65 -25.97 -11.82
N LYS A 286 12.65 -25.71 -12.68
CA LYS A 286 12.06 -26.74 -13.55
C LYS A 286 13.07 -27.26 -14.57
N PHE A 287 13.87 -26.38 -15.17
CA PHE A 287 14.97 -26.75 -16.08
C PHE A 287 15.98 -27.63 -15.37
N LEU A 288 16.45 -27.23 -14.18
CA LEU A 288 17.43 -28.00 -13.42
C LEU A 288 16.87 -29.36 -12.99
N ASN A 289 15.61 -29.41 -12.55
CA ASN A 289 14.94 -30.66 -12.22
C ASN A 289 14.89 -31.59 -13.43
N ASN A 290 14.44 -31.10 -14.58
CA ASN A 290 14.38 -31.87 -15.82
C ASN A 290 15.77 -32.32 -16.28
N PHE A 291 16.79 -31.45 -16.18
CA PHE A 291 18.17 -31.80 -16.50
C PHE A 291 18.67 -32.93 -15.59
N LEU A 292 18.53 -32.79 -14.27
CA LEU A 292 18.98 -33.78 -13.30
C LEU A 292 18.24 -35.12 -13.45
N SER A 293 16.93 -35.10 -13.75
CA SER A 293 16.20 -36.32 -14.09
C SER A 293 16.82 -37.02 -15.29
N GLN A 294 17.19 -36.28 -16.34
CA GLN A 294 17.76 -36.87 -17.55
C GLN A 294 19.24 -37.30 -17.43
N VAL A 295 19.95 -36.81 -16.41
CA VAL A 295 21.29 -37.32 -16.07
C VAL A 295 21.23 -38.78 -15.65
N THR A 296 20.15 -39.23 -14.98
CA THR A 296 20.02 -40.62 -14.53
C THR A 296 20.00 -41.63 -15.69
N PRO A 297 19.15 -41.49 -16.73
CA PRO A 297 19.24 -42.31 -17.95
C PRO A 297 20.59 -42.23 -18.64
N PHE A 298 21.21 -41.05 -18.73
CA PHE A 298 22.54 -40.90 -19.31
C PHE A 298 23.57 -41.76 -18.57
N LEU A 299 23.57 -41.75 -17.23
CA LEU A 299 24.45 -42.57 -16.42
C LEU A 299 24.10 -44.06 -16.53
N PHE A 300 22.82 -44.43 -16.64
CA PHE A 300 22.40 -45.82 -16.86
C PHE A 300 22.87 -46.33 -18.23
N TYR A 301 22.74 -45.54 -19.30
CA TYR A 301 23.24 -45.92 -20.62
C TYR A 301 24.76 -46.04 -20.66
N THR A 302 25.47 -45.10 -20.03
CA THR A 302 26.94 -45.05 -20.09
C THR A 302 27.57 -46.11 -19.17
N VAL A 303 27.21 -46.11 -17.89
CA VAL A 303 27.79 -47.01 -16.87
C VAL A 303 27.15 -48.39 -16.95
N GLY A 304 25.83 -48.47 -17.04
CA GLY A 304 25.13 -49.74 -17.21
C GLY A 304 25.47 -50.42 -18.53
N GLY A 305 25.55 -49.66 -19.63
CA GLY A 305 26.02 -50.16 -20.92
C GLY A 305 27.47 -50.68 -20.88
N TYR A 306 28.38 -49.97 -20.20
CA TYR A 306 29.74 -50.45 -19.97
C TYR A 306 29.77 -51.76 -19.16
N LEU A 307 28.98 -51.87 -18.09
CA LEU A 307 28.91 -53.08 -17.27
C LEU A 307 28.34 -54.28 -18.04
N VAL A 308 27.42 -54.05 -18.98
CA VAL A 308 26.93 -55.08 -19.92
C VAL A 308 28.04 -55.51 -20.88
N ILE A 309 28.79 -54.56 -21.47
CA ILE A 309 29.88 -54.85 -22.41
C ILE A 309 30.99 -55.68 -21.75
N VAL A 310 31.31 -55.40 -20.48
CA VAL A 310 32.31 -56.14 -19.69
C VAL A 310 31.73 -57.45 -19.10
N GLY A 311 30.46 -57.78 -19.36
CA GLY A 311 29.82 -59.03 -18.94
C GLY A 311 29.42 -59.09 -17.46
N LYS A 312 29.37 -57.94 -16.76
CA LYS A 312 29.02 -57.84 -15.33
C LYS A 312 27.54 -57.55 -15.08
N LEU A 313 26.75 -57.30 -16.13
CA LEU A 313 25.32 -56.98 -16.05
C LEU A 313 24.56 -57.61 -17.22
N ASP A 314 23.37 -58.15 -16.96
CA ASP A 314 22.48 -58.64 -18.01
C ASP A 314 21.75 -57.49 -18.73
N ILE A 315 21.59 -57.62 -20.05
CA ILE A 315 20.87 -56.67 -20.91
C ILE A 315 19.41 -56.56 -20.44
N GLY A 316 18.79 -57.68 -20.05
CA GLY A 316 17.42 -57.70 -19.53
C GLY A 316 17.25 -56.86 -18.26
N ALA A 317 18.20 -56.95 -17.34
CA ALA A 317 18.21 -56.15 -16.10
C ALA A 317 18.34 -54.64 -16.38
N LEU A 318 19.20 -54.24 -17.33
CA LEU A 318 19.35 -52.83 -17.72
C LEU A 318 18.08 -52.27 -18.37
N VAL A 319 17.46 -53.04 -19.28
CA VAL A 319 16.22 -52.66 -19.95
C VAL A 319 15.04 -52.58 -18.97
N ALA A 320 14.95 -53.49 -17.98
CA ALA A 320 13.93 -53.44 -16.93
C ALA A 320 14.04 -52.19 -16.04
N VAL A 321 15.27 -51.78 -15.69
CA VAL A 321 15.53 -50.55 -14.92
C VAL A 321 15.16 -49.29 -15.73
N ILE A 322 15.44 -49.27 -17.03
CA ILE A 322 15.08 -48.14 -17.91
C ILE A 322 13.57 -48.08 -18.16
N ALA A 323 12.90 -49.22 -18.27
CA ALA A 323 11.45 -49.31 -18.42
C ALA A 323 10.71 -48.78 -17.18
N ALA A 324 11.14 -49.16 -15.98
CA ALA A 324 10.59 -48.64 -14.72
C ALA A 324 10.77 -47.12 -14.56
N TYR A 325 11.77 -46.54 -15.22
CA TYR A 325 12.01 -45.10 -15.24
C TYR A 325 11.11 -44.32 -16.23
N LYS A 326 10.54 -45.00 -17.23
CA LYS A 326 9.82 -44.38 -18.37
C LYS A 326 8.35 -44.06 -18.08
N ASP A 327 7.76 -44.58 -17.01
CA ASP A 327 6.33 -44.44 -16.68
C ASP A 327 5.93 -43.07 -16.08
N LEU A 328 6.55 -41.99 -16.54
CA LEU A 328 6.23 -40.60 -16.17
C LEU A 328 5.02 -40.05 -16.97
N PRO A 329 4.30 -39.07 -16.41
CA PRO A 329 2.89 -38.80 -16.72
C PRO A 329 2.59 -38.39 -18.17
N THR A 330 1.38 -38.73 -18.61
CA THR A 330 0.88 -38.62 -19.99
C THR A 330 0.49 -37.18 -20.39
N PRO A 331 0.87 -36.72 -21.61
CA PRO A 331 0.53 -35.39 -22.13
C PRO A 331 -0.97 -35.07 -22.24
N VAL A 332 -1.81 -36.10 -22.29
CA VAL A 332 -3.27 -35.96 -22.44
C VAL A 332 -3.90 -35.33 -21.19
N LYS A 333 -3.40 -35.66 -20.00
CA LYS A 333 -3.90 -35.10 -18.74
C LYS A 333 -3.65 -33.60 -18.66
N GLU A 334 -2.44 -33.15 -19.03
CA GLU A 334 -2.09 -31.73 -19.03
C GLU A 334 -2.94 -30.90 -20.03
N LEU A 335 -3.43 -31.51 -21.12
CA LEU A 335 -4.29 -30.84 -22.09
C LEU A 335 -5.72 -30.65 -21.57
N ILE A 336 -6.25 -31.64 -20.83
CA ILE A 336 -7.56 -31.54 -20.17
C ILE A 336 -7.50 -30.48 -19.07
N ASP A 337 -6.46 -30.50 -18.23
CA ASP A 337 -6.25 -29.51 -17.18
C ASP A 337 -6.13 -28.08 -17.77
N TRP A 338 -5.47 -27.94 -18.92
CA TRP A 338 -5.38 -26.66 -19.64
C TRP A 338 -6.74 -26.18 -20.16
N ASP A 339 -7.56 -27.04 -20.76
CA ASP A 339 -8.86 -26.64 -21.29
C ASP A 339 -9.83 -26.25 -20.16
N GLN A 340 -9.82 -26.97 -19.04
CA GLN A 340 -10.56 -26.59 -17.83
C GLN A 340 -10.11 -25.23 -17.30
N GLN A 341 -8.79 -25.02 -17.18
CA GLN A 341 -8.25 -23.73 -16.74
C GLN A 341 -8.60 -22.59 -17.71
N ARG A 342 -8.62 -22.86 -19.03
CA ARG A 342 -9.03 -21.89 -20.04
C ARG A 342 -10.48 -21.48 -19.85
N LEU A 343 -11.39 -22.45 -19.68
CA LEU A 343 -12.81 -22.20 -19.45
C LEU A 343 -13.04 -21.34 -18.19
N ASP A 344 -12.36 -21.66 -17.10
CA ASP A 344 -12.45 -20.87 -15.86
C ASP A 344 -12.02 -19.41 -16.06
N VAL A 345 -10.92 -19.18 -16.79
CA VAL A 345 -10.41 -17.82 -17.07
C VAL A 345 -11.33 -17.06 -18.03
N GLU A 346 -11.99 -17.74 -18.95
CA GLU A 346 -12.92 -17.14 -19.91
C GLU A 346 -14.22 -16.67 -19.23
N ILE A 347 -14.80 -17.48 -18.33
CA ILE A 347 -15.97 -17.12 -17.52
C ILE A 347 -15.69 -15.86 -16.71
N LYS A 348 -14.54 -15.87 -16.03
CA LYS A 348 -13.99 -14.77 -15.23
C LYS A 348 -13.81 -13.47 -16.02
N TYR A 349 -13.13 -13.56 -17.17
CA TYR A 349 -12.97 -12.43 -18.06
C TYR A 349 -14.32 -11.85 -18.51
N ASN A 350 -15.28 -12.70 -18.88
CA ASN A 350 -16.60 -12.26 -19.30
C ASN A 350 -17.36 -11.56 -18.17
N GLN A 351 -17.28 -12.07 -16.94
CA GLN A 351 -17.88 -11.44 -15.76
C GLN A 351 -17.32 -10.03 -15.54
N VAL A 352 -15.99 -9.87 -15.61
CA VAL A 352 -15.34 -8.55 -15.48
C VAL A 352 -15.73 -7.63 -16.63
N VAL A 353 -15.74 -8.10 -17.88
CA VAL A 353 -16.10 -7.27 -19.03
C VAL A 353 -17.57 -6.86 -19.01
N GLU A 354 -18.49 -7.76 -18.65
CA GLU A 354 -19.93 -7.46 -18.58
C GLU A 354 -20.21 -6.34 -17.58
N GLN A 355 -19.59 -6.38 -16.40
CA GLN A 355 -19.76 -5.37 -15.36
C GLN A 355 -19.21 -3.99 -15.75
N PHE A 356 -18.17 -3.94 -16.58
CA PHE A 356 -17.55 -2.69 -17.02
C PHE A 356 -18.07 -2.19 -18.39
N SER A 357 -18.66 -3.05 -19.22
CA SER A 357 -19.13 -2.69 -20.58
C SER A 357 -20.58 -2.23 -20.65
N ALA A 358 -21.37 -2.47 -19.60
CA ALA A 358 -22.77 -2.05 -19.52
C ALA A 358 -22.97 -0.58 -19.07
N GLU A 359 -21.90 0.15 -18.74
CA GLU A 359 -22.00 1.44 -18.03
C GLU A 359 -21.46 2.62 -18.85
N GLU A 360 -22.14 3.77 -18.78
CA GLU A 360 -21.69 5.02 -19.41
C GLU A 360 -20.45 5.57 -18.71
N THR A 361 -19.38 5.80 -19.48
CA THR A 361 -18.13 6.40 -18.99
C THR A 361 -17.85 7.74 -19.64
N ALA A 362 -17.21 8.63 -18.89
CA ALA A 362 -16.79 9.92 -19.42
C ALA A 362 -15.79 9.71 -20.59
N PRO A 363 -15.90 10.49 -21.69
CA PRO A 363 -14.93 10.45 -22.77
C PRO A 363 -13.51 10.71 -22.25
N ALA A 364 -12.55 9.92 -22.69
CA ALA A 364 -11.17 10.01 -22.20
C ALA A 364 -10.50 11.37 -22.51
N GLU A 365 -10.98 12.06 -23.55
CA GLU A 365 -10.53 13.41 -23.92
C GLU A 365 -10.75 14.44 -22.80
N LEU A 366 -11.75 14.23 -21.92
CA LEU A 366 -11.99 15.11 -20.79
C LEU A 366 -10.87 15.03 -19.75
N GLN A 367 -10.17 13.91 -19.63
CA GLN A 367 -9.08 13.70 -18.68
C GLN A 367 -7.68 13.81 -19.31
N ALA A 368 -7.60 14.27 -20.56
CA ALA A 368 -6.34 14.41 -21.26
C ALA A 368 -5.42 15.40 -20.51
N PRO A 369 -4.11 15.09 -20.39
CA PRO A 369 -3.14 15.97 -19.74
C PRO A 369 -2.85 17.19 -20.64
N LEU A 370 -3.75 18.16 -20.62
CA LEU A 370 -3.66 19.40 -21.39
C LEU A 370 -3.02 20.51 -20.56
N GLU A 371 -2.33 21.43 -21.24
CA GLU A 371 -2.12 22.76 -20.70
C GLU A 371 -3.47 23.48 -20.75
N ALA A 372 -4.08 23.63 -19.59
CA ALA A 372 -5.38 24.27 -19.48
C ALA A 372 -5.21 25.78 -19.73
N PRO A 373 -6.05 26.39 -20.57
CA PRO A 373 -6.09 27.85 -20.69
C PRO A 373 -6.41 28.49 -19.33
N GLU A 374 -5.78 29.63 -19.04
CA GLU A 374 -6.20 30.46 -17.92
C GLU A 374 -7.64 30.91 -18.16
N LEU A 375 -8.55 30.51 -17.26
CA LEU A 375 -9.92 30.99 -17.28
C LEU A 375 -9.94 32.50 -17.01
N PRO A 376 -10.78 33.28 -17.72
CA PRO A 376 -10.89 34.71 -17.46
C PRO A 376 -11.28 34.95 -16.00
N ARG A 377 -10.47 35.75 -15.30
CA ARG A 377 -10.73 36.15 -13.90
C ARG A 377 -11.90 37.13 -13.77
N ASP A 378 -12.32 37.71 -14.89
CA ASP A 378 -13.44 38.63 -15.02
C ASP A 378 -14.49 38.01 -15.95
N GLY A 379 -15.77 38.24 -15.66
CA GLY A 379 -16.87 37.70 -16.45
C GLY A 379 -18.08 37.37 -15.58
N ARG A 380 -18.95 36.53 -16.13
CA ARG A 380 -20.19 36.10 -15.49
C ARG A 380 -20.27 34.58 -15.40
N LEU A 381 -20.92 34.12 -14.34
CA LEU A 381 -21.41 32.76 -14.20
C LEU A 381 -22.84 32.75 -14.73
N LYS A 382 -23.07 32.05 -15.84
CA LYS A 382 -24.38 31.94 -16.49
C LYS A 382 -24.83 30.49 -16.48
N VAL A 383 -25.97 30.26 -15.85
CA VAL A 383 -26.64 28.96 -15.77
C VAL A 383 -27.93 29.05 -16.56
N SER A 384 -28.09 28.19 -17.57
CA SER A 384 -29.21 28.24 -18.52
C SER A 384 -30.00 26.94 -18.49
N ALA A 385 -31.19 27.00 -17.90
CA ALA A 385 -32.21 25.93 -17.86
C ALA A 385 -31.63 24.55 -17.49
N ILE A 386 -30.78 24.50 -16.46
CA ILE A 386 -30.16 23.24 -16.08
C ILE A 386 -31.17 22.31 -15.41
N THR A 387 -31.17 21.06 -15.85
CA THR A 387 -32.00 19.99 -15.29
C THR A 387 -31.11 18.81 -14.97
N LEU A 388 -31.31 18.21 -13.80
CA LEU A 388 -30.66 16.98 -13.37
C LEU A 388 -31.73 15.96 -12.99
N HIS A 389 -31.66 14.81 -13.64
CA HIS A 389 -32.43 13.64 -13.23
C HIS A 389 -31.59 12.77 -12.30
N ASP A 390 -32.22 12.21 -11.27
CA ASP A 390 -31.64 11.07 -10.58
C ASP A 390 -31.77 9.80 -11.44
N ASP A 391 -31.22 8.72 -10.94
CA ASP A 391 -31.26 7.44 -11.63
C ASP A 391 -32.64 6.79 -11.69
N ALA A 392 -33.60 7.24 -10.85
CA ALA A 392 -35.00 6.83 -10.93
C ALA A 392 -35.77 7.67 -11.96
N GLY A 393 -35.12 8.66 -12.59
CA GLY A 393 -35.71 9.58 -13.55
C GLY A 393 -36.43 10.77 -12.90
N ALA A 394 -36.36 10.93 -11.57
CA ALA A 394 -36.95 12.07 -10.89
C ALA A 394 -36.09 13.33 -11.10
N ARG A 395 -36.74 14.48 -11.29
CA ARG A 395 -36.03 15.76 -11.46
C ARG A 395 -35.60 16.29 -10.11
N VAL A 396 -34.31 16.18 -9.81
CA VAL A 396 -33.73 16.72 -8.56
C VAL A 396 -33.38 18.19 -8.70
N VAL A 397 -33.03 18.61 -9.92
CA VAL A 397 -32.93 20.02 -10.33
C VAL A 397 -33.76 20.18 -11.60
N ASP A 398 -34.65 21.18 -11.67
CA ASP A 398 -35.63 21.35 -12.74
C ASP A 398 -35.59 22.77 -13.33
N GLY A 399 -34.89 22.94 -14.45
CA GLY A 399 -34.91 24.17 -15.25
C GLY A 399 -34.30 25.40 -14.58
N VAL A 400 -33.32 25.22 -13.68
CA VAL A 400 -32.70 26.33 -12.94
C VAL A 400 -31.95 27.25 -13.90
N SER A 401 -32.22 28.55 -13.84
CA SER A 401 -31.56 29.57 -14.66
C SER A 401 -31.21 30.80 -13.83
N PHE A 402 -29.96 31.24 -13.89
CA PHE A 402 -29.52 32.49 -13.27
C PHE A 402 -28.20 32.99 -13.86
N GLU A 403 -27.94 34.27 -13.68
CA GLU A 403 -26.69 34.91 -14.07
C GLU A 403 -26.16 35.80 -12.94
N CYS A 404 -24.91 35.62 -12.55
CA CYS A 404 -24.24 36.39 -11.50
C CYS A 404 -22.84 36.81 -11.96
N ALA A 405 -22.26 37.84 -11.34
CA ALA A 405 -20.86 38.17 -11.62
C ALA A 405 -19.95 37.07 -11.06
N LEU A 406 -18.87 36.73 -11.78
CA LEU A 406 -17.99 35.61 -11.38
C LEU A 406 -17.38 35.81 -9.97
N LYS A 407 -17.14 37.06 -9.59
CA LYS A 407 -16.52 37.44 -8.30
C LYS A 407 -17.53 37.62 -7.17
N GLU A 408 -18.83 37.45 -7.42
CA GLU A 408 -19.84 37.54 -6.36
C GLU A 408 -19.77 36.34 -5.42
N HIS A 409 -20.14 36.57 -4.16
CA HIS A 409 -20.31 35.54 -3.15
C HIS A 409 -21.79 35.18 -3.05
N ILE A 410 -22.11 33.94 -3.36
CA ILE A 410 -23.47 33.41 -3.52
C ILE A 410 -23.77 32.41 -2.39
N ALA A 411 -24.83 32.64 -1.64
CA ALA A 411 -25.40 31.63 -0.74
C ALA A 411 -26.51 30.86 -1.43
N ILE A 412 -26.52 29.54 -1.30
CA ILE A 412 -27.64 28.67 -1.66
C ILE A 412 -28.30 28.21 -0.36
N VAL A 413 -29.60 28.45 -0.23
CA VAL A 413 -30.41 28.03 0.92
C VAL A 413 -31.56 27.16 0.44
N GLY A 414 -31.93 26.17 1.25
CA GLY A 414 -33.08 25.31 0.97
C GLY A 414 -33.25 24.27 2.06
N ARG A 415 -34.41 23.63 2.12
CA ARG A 415 -34.63 22.46 2.99
C ARG A 415 -33.77 21.27 2.53
N PRO A 416 -33.52 20.26 3.37
CA PRO A 416 -32.96 19.00 2.91
C PRO A 416 -33.75 18.46 1.70
N ALA A 417 -33.04 17.93 0.70
CA ALA A 417 -33.61 17.48 -0.58
C ALA A 417 -34.30 18.57 -1.43
N SER A 418 -33.94 19.85 -1.25
CA SER A 418 -34.41 20.95 -2.11
C SER A 418 -33.73 21.01 -3.48
N GLY A 419 -32.68 20.23 -3.72
CA GLY A 419 -31.82 20.33 -4.91
C GLY A 419 -30.60 21.26 -4.75
N ALA A 420 -30.37 21.82 -3.56
CA ALA A 420 -29.30 22.78 -3.30
C ALA A 420 -27.89 22.17 -3.43
N SER A 421 -27.67 21.00 -2.84
CA SER A 421 -26.40 20.27 -2.94
C SER A 421 -26.14 19.75 -4.35
N GLU A 422 -27.18 19.30 -5.05
CA GLU A 422 -27.11 18.89 -6.45
C GLU A 422 -26.77 20.06 -7.36
N LEU A 423 -27.36 21.24 -7.12
CA LEU A 423 -26.99 22.47 -7.82
C LEU A 423 -25.51 22.82 -7.58
N ALA A 424 -25.02 22.69 -6.35
CA ALA A 424 -23.61 22.92 -6.04
C ALA A 424 -22.69 21.93 -6.77
N GLN A 425 -23.04 20.65 -6.83
CA GLN A 425 -22.29 19.64 -7.57
C GLN A 425 -22.28 19.90 -9.09
N LEU A 426 -23.39 20.40 -9.65
CA LEU A 426 -23.46 20.84 -11.06
C LEU A 426 -22.54 22.03 -11.32
N LEU A 427 -22.58 23.05 -10.45
CA LEU A 427 -21.72 24.25 -10.55
C LEU A 427 -20.22 23.92 -10.41
N ALA A 428 -19.88 22.95 -9.58
CA ALA A 428 -18.53 22.43 -9.42
C ALA A 428 -18.11 21.44 -10.53
N ARG A 429 -19.02 21.14 -11.47
CA ARG A 429 -18.80 20.19 -12.57
C ARG A 429 -18.48 18.76 -12.13
N LEU A 430 -18.97 18.38 -10.96
CA LEU A 430 -18.89 17.02 -10.41
C LEU A 430 -19.97 16.11 -10.98
N VAL A 431 -21.10 16.69 -11.37
CA VAL A 431 -22.21 16.00 -12.04
C VAL A 431 -22.51 16.74 -13.35
N MET A 432 -22.85 15.98 -14.39
CA MET A 432 -23.27 16.52 -15.67
C MET A 432 -24.76 16.91 -15.60
N PRO A 433 -25.17 18.09 -16.09
CA PRO A 433 -26.58 18.35 -16.28
C PRO A 433 -27.13 17.42 -17.37
N THR A 434 -28.37 16.94 -17.20
CA THR A 434 -29.10 16.16 -18.21
C THR A 434 -29.52 17.06 -19.38
N ASN A 435 -29.91 18.31 -19.08
CA ASN A 435 -30.22 19.35 -20.05
C ASN A 435 -29.72 20.71 -19.55
N GLY A 436 -29.51 21.66 -20.46
CA GLY A 436 -29.05 23.01 -20.17
C GLY A 436 -27.52 23.16 -20.25
N SER A 437 -27.02 24.35 -19.93
CA SER A 437 -25.59 24.67 -19.98
C SER A 437 -25.14 25.54 -18.81
N ILE A 438 -23.84 25.44 -18.50
CA ILE A 438 -23.17 26.23 -17.46
C ILE A 438 -21.96 26.89 -18.13
N GLU A 439 -21.96 28.22 -18.17
CA GLU A 439 -20.89 29.01 -18.75
C GLU A 439 -20.19 29.83 -17.64
N LEU A 440 -18.87 29.82 -17.66
CA LEU A 440 -18.03 30.58 -16.72
C LEU A 440 -17.03 31.42 -17.52
N GLY A 441 -17.19 32.75 -17.48
CA GLY A 441 -16.33 33.65 -18.25
C GLY A 441 -16.39 33.43 -19.77
N GLY A 442 -17.52 32.94 -20.29
CA GLY A 442 -17.72 32.61 -21.70
C GLY A 442 -17.25 31.20 -22.12
N ILE A 443 -16.68 30.42 -21.19
CA ILE A 443 -16.33 29.02 -21.43
C ILE A 443 -17.48 28.12 -20.98
N ASP A 444 -17.98 27.27 -21.89
CA ASP A 444 -18.97 26.25 -21.58
C ASP A 444 -18.32 25.11 -20.77
N LEU A 445 -18.60 25.10 -19.47
CA LEU A 445 -18.10 24.08 -18.54
C LEU A 445 -18.69 22.70 -18.85
N THR A 446 -19.79 22.61 -19.60
CA THR A 446 -20.38 21.33 -19.98
C THR A 446 -19.59 20.55 -21.02
N ARG A 447 -18.59 21.19 -21.63
CA ARG A 447 -17.71 20.58 -22.65
C ARG A 447 -16.22 20.77 -22.33
N ALA A 448 -15.91 21.51 -21.28
CA ALA A 448 -14.54 21.77 -20.86
C ALA A 448 -13.87 20.48 -20.33
N PRO A 449 -12.58 20.23 -20.66
CA PRO A 449 -11.79 19.17 -20.03
C PRO A 449 -11.64 19.37 -18.52
N GLU A 450 -11.43 18.29 -17.76
CA GLU A 450 -11.12 18.31 -16.32
C GLU A 450 -9.87 19.15 -16.03
N ALA A 451 -8.92 19.21 -16.95
CA ALA A 451 -7.75 20.10 -16.83
C ALA A 451 -8.14 21.57 -16.65
N VAL A 452 -9.28 22.00 -17.21
CA VAL A 452 -9.82 23.36 -17.07
C VAL A 452 -10.66 23.47 -15.79
N THR A 453 -11.64 22.58 -15.61
CA THR A 453 -12.59 22.66 -14.50
C THR A 453 -11.94 22.29 -13.17
N GLY A 454 -11.19 21.20 -13.08
CA GLY A 454 -10.53 20.74 -11.86
C GLY A 454 -9.36 21.60 -11.41
N ARG A 455 -8.85 22.52 -12.25
CA ARG A 455 -7.83 23.51 -11.84
C ARG A 455 -8.45 24.85 -11.43
N ALA A 456 -9.48 25.31 -12.14
CA ALA A 456 -10.09 26.61 -11.88
C ALA A 456 -11.28 26.58 -10.90
N LEU A 457 -11.96 25.44 -10.75
CA LEU A 457 -13.03 25.25 -9.78
C LEU A 457 -12.48 24.45 -8.60
N ALA A 458 -13.04 24.65 -7.42
CA ALA A 458 -12.83 23.74 -6.30
C ALA A 458 -14.16 23.42 -5.64
N TYR A 459 -14.28 22.20 -5.12
CA TYR A 459 -15.45 21.74 -4.41
C TYR A 459 -15.05 21.18 -3.05
N VAL A 460 -15.84 21.50 -2.02
CA VAL A 460 -15.70 20.89 -0.71
C VAL A 460 -17.08 20.46 -0.23
N GLY A 461 -17.27 19.15 -0.08
CA GLY A 461 -18.52 18.54 0.40
C GLY A 461 -18.36 17.84 1.75
N ALA A 462 -19.46 17.27 2.27
CA ALA A 462 -19.46 16.44 3.47
C ALA A 462 -19.87 14.98 3.16
N PRO A 463 -19.12 13.96 3.62
CA PRO A 463 -17.83 14.02 4.32
C PRO A 463 -16.67 14.22 3.34
N ALA A 464 -15.66 15.00 3.73
CA ALA A 464 -14.43 15.13 2.97
C ALA A 464 -13.55 13.89 3.11
N TYR A 465 -13.06 13.34 1.98
CA TYR A 465 -12.17 12.19 2.00
C TYR A 465 -10.71 12.63 2.11
N LEU A 466 -9.99 12.05 3.07
CA LEU A 466 -8.54 12.19 3.17
C LEU A 466 -7.87 10.86 2.83
N PHE A 467 -6.92 10.92 1.90
CA PHE A 467 -6.06 9.78 1.58
C PHE A 467 -5.19 9.44 2.79
N PRO A 468 -4.75 8.18 2.95
CA PRO A 468 -3.86 7.74 4.03
C PRO A 468 -2.42 8.24 3.83
N LEU A 469 -2.28 9.56 3.82
CA LEU A 469 -1.06 10.34 3.65
C LEU A 469 -0.91 11.31 4.83
N SER A 470 0.16 12.10 4.83
CA SER A 470 0.27 13.19 5.80
C SER A 470 -0.79 14.29 5.58
N VAL A 471 -1.01 15.15 6.58
CA VAL A 471 -1.83 16.38 6.43
C VAL A 471 -1.33 17.22 5.26
N ARG A 472 0.00 17.42 5.18
CA ARG A 472 0.69 18.11 4.09
C ARG A 472 0.33 17.56 2.73
N GLU A 473 0.52 16.26 2.56
CA GLU A 473 0.29 15.57 1.28
C GLU A 473 -1.19 15.63 0.87
N ASN A 474 -2.09 15.58 1.83
CA ASN A 474 -3.51 15.79 1.58
C ASN A 474 -3.81 17.23 1.14
N ILE A 475 -3.15 18.25 1.70
CA ILE A 475 -3.35 19.65 1.30
C ILE A 475 -2.81 19.89 -0.12
N VAL A 476 -1.55 19.53 -0.37
CA VAL A 476 -0.90 19.76 -1.68
C VAL A 476 -1.38 18.80 -2.77
N TYR A 477 -2.22 17.83 -2.42
CA TYR A 477 -2.81 16.88 -3.37
C TYR A 477 -3.46 17.61 -4.55
N SER A 478 -4.16 18.71 -4.28
CA SER A 478 -4.85 19.52 -5.27
C SER A 478 -3.95 20.30 -6.22
N LEU A 479 -2.62 20.20 -6.07
CA LEU A 479 -1.63 20.81 -6.96
C LEU A 479 -0.98 19.76 -7.89
N LYS A 480 -1.31 18.46 -7.74
CA LYS A 480 -0.67 17.33 -8.45
C LYS A 480 -1.36 16.99 -9.77
N HIS A 481 -1.46 17.96 -10.66
CA HIS A 481 -2.16 17.78 -11.94
C HIS A 481 -1.31 17.04 -12.98
N ARG A 482 -0.03 17.41 -13.06
CA ARG A 482 0.93 16.90 -14.05
C ARG A 482 2.36 17.03 -13.53
N PRO A 483 3.32 16.30 -14.12
CA PRO A 483 4.73 16.56 -13.90
C PRO A 483 5.10 17.99 -14.36
N VAL A 484 5.63 18.79 -13.44
CA VAL A 484 6.12 20.16 -13.67
C VAL A 484 7.59 20.12 -14.10
N ARG A 485 8.40 19.26 -13.46
CA ARG A 485 9.81 19.06 -13.80
C ARG A 485 10.17 17.58 -13.74
N PRO A 486 11.02 17.08 -14.66
CA PRO A 486 11.45 15.69 -14.62
C PRO A 486 12.28 15.40 -13.37
N ALA A 487 12.19 14.18 -12.87
CA ALA A 487 13.03 13.70 -11.77
C ALA A 487 14.51 13.66 -12.18
N GLN A 488 15.39 13.96 -11.23
CA GLN A 488 16.83 13.81 -11.42
C GLN A 488 17.28 12.45 -10.89
N TYR A 489 17.98 11.69 -11.74
CA TYR A 489 18.48 10.37 -11.41
C TYR A 489 19.98 10.27 -11.72
N GLU A 490 20.70 9.53 -10.87
CA GLU A 490 22.02 8.99 -11.17
C GLU A 490 21.96 8.06 -12.39
N ASP A 491 23.05 7.92 -13.14
CA ASP A 491 23.05 7.28 -14.47
C ASP A 491 22.55 5.83 -14.46
N ASP A 492 22.89 5.06 -13.43
CA ASP A 492 22.46 3.66 -13.31
C ASP A 492 20.95 3.55 -13.04
N VAL A 493 20.42 4.41 -12.16
CA VAL A 493 19.00 4.49 -11.81
C VAL A 493 18.18 5.04 -12.98
N ARG A 494 18.73 6.00 -13.73
CA ARG A 494 18.08 6.57 -14.92
C ARG A 494 17.78 5.51 -15.97
N ARG A 495 18.76 4.65 -16.28
CA ARG A 495 18.59 3.56 -17.26
C ARG A 495 17.54 2.54 -16.82
N GLU A 496 17.51 2.21 -15.53
CA GLU A 496 16.46 1.34 -14.99
C GLU A 496 15.09 1.99 -15.14
N ARG A 497 14.97 3.28 -14.78
CA ARG A 497 13.71 4.02 -14.88
C ARG A 497 13.21 4.16 -16.32
N GLU A 498 14.09 4.48 -17.26
CA GLU A 498 13.76 4.53 -18.68
C GLU A 498 13.23 3.18 -19.19
N SER A 499 13.84 2.07 -18.77
CA SER A 499 13.37 0.73 -19.10
C SER A 499 11.98 0.44 -18.52
N GLU A 500 11.68 0.91 -17.32
CA GLU A 500 10.35 0.76 -16.69
C GLU A 500 9.28 1.55 -17.45
N LEU A 501 9.58 2.78 -17.85
CA LEU A 501 8.67 3.64 -18.63
C LEU A 501 8.44 3.09 -20.04
N GLN A 502 9.48 2.52 -20.69
CA GLN A 502 9.33 1.83 -21.96
C GLN A 502 8.45 0.58 -21.85
N GLU A 503 8.58 -0.21 -20.79
CA GLU A 503 7.69 -1.36 -20.57
C GLU A 503 6.26 -0.90 -20.23
N ALA A 504 6.08 0.22 -19.52
CA ALA A 504 4.77 0.82 -19.29
C ALA A 504 4.10 1.21 -20.62
N ALA A 505 4.83 1.87 -21.53
CA ALA A 505 4.33 2.20 -22.87
C ALA A 505 3.93 0.94 -23.65
N ARG A 506 4.75 -0.12 -23.61
CA ARG A 506 4.44 -1.40 -24.27
C ARG A 506 3.24 -2.12 -23.67
N SER A 507 2.95 -1.95 -22.39
CA SER A 507 1.75 -2.49 -21.76
C SER A 507 0.53 -1.58 -21.90
N GLY A 508 0.66 -0.38 -22.49
CA GLY A 508 -0.44 0.59 -22.61
C GLY A 508 -0.71 1.37 -21.32
N ASN A 509 0.21 1.35 -20.36
CA ASN A 509 0.11 2.09 -19.11
C ASN A 509 0.61 3.54 -19.27
N SER A 510 0.31 4.39 -18.29
CA SER A 510 0.86 5.75 -18.21
C SER A 510 2.39 5.74 -18.22
N THR A 511 2.96 6.63 -19.03
CA THR A 511 4.40 6.92 -19.15
C THR A 511 4.84 8.10 -18.29
N LEU A 512 3.92 8.69 -17.50
CA LEU A 512 4.25 9.76 -16.58
C LEU A 512 5.09 9.23 -15.42
N ASP A 513 6.17 9.94 -15.09
CA ASP A 513 7.07 9.54 -14.03
C ASP A 513 6.52 9.98 -12.66
N VAL A 514 6.13 9.02 -11.82
CA VAL A 514 5.64 9.27 -10.46
C VAL A 514 6.66 10.00 -9.56
N ASN A 515 7.97 9.88 -9.82
CA ASN A 515 8.98 10.54 -9.00
C ASN A 515 9.36 11.94 -9.52
N ALA A 516 8.74 12.39 -10.61
CA ALA A 516 8.90 13.76 -11.10
C ALA A 516 8.44 14.79 -10.04
N GLU A 517 8.72 16.07 -10.26
CA GLU A 517 8.10 17.11 -9.46
C GLU A 517 6.66 17.29 -9.93
N TRP A 518 5.70 17.04 -9.04
CA TRP A 518 4.26 17.12 -9.35
C TRP A 518 3.60 18.34 -8.72
N ILE A 519 4.24 19.02 -7.77
CA ILE A 519 3.63 20.16 -7.09
C ILE A 519 3.72 21.39 -8.00
N ASP A 520 2.56 21.88 -8.44
CA ASP A 520 2.47 23.16 -9.14
C ASP A 520 2.50 24.33 -8.14
N TYR A 521 3.72 24.83 -7.88
CA TYR A 521 3.95 25.99 -7.01
C TYR A 521 3.28 27.26 -7.55
N ALA A 522 3.20 27.43 -8.87
CA ALA A 522 2.60 28.62 -9.48
C ALA A 522 1.09 28.66 -9.25
N ALA A 523 0.41 27.51 -9.31
CA ALA A 523 -1.00 27.39 -8.94
C ALA A 523 -1.26 27.80 -7.48
N ALA A 524 -0.32 27.51 -6.58
CA ALA A 524 -0.36 27.98 -5.19
C ALA A 524 0.03 29.45 -4.99
N GLY A 525 0.53 30.12 -6.04
CA GLY A 525 1.00 31.50 -5.98
C GLY A 525 2.36 31.68 -5.31
N VAL A 526 3.18 30.63 -5.30
CA VAL A 526 4.50 30.60 -4.63
C VAL A 526 5.59 30.16 -5.61
N ALA A 527 6.85 30.51 -5.32
CA ALA A 527 7.99 30.16 -6.18
C ALA A 527 8.57 28.77 -5.89
N GLY A 528 8.33 28.22 -4.70
CA GLY A 528 8.90 26.94 -4.30
C GLY A 528 8.41 26.42 -2.95
N ARG A 529 9.09 25.39 -2.46
CA ARG A 529 8.66 24.59 -1.29
C ARG A 529 8.62 25.36 0.03
N GLU A 530 9.56 26.27 0.28
CA GLU A 530 9.58 27.02 1.54
C GLU A 530 8.41 28.00 1.64
N GLU A 531 8.14 28.73 0.56
CA GLU A 531 6.98 29.63 0.47
C GLU A 531 5.65 28.86 0.51
N LEU A 532 5.61 27.63 -0.02
CA LEU A 532 4.42 26.77 0.07
C LEU A 532 4.04 26.47 1.51
N ASP A 533 5.00 26.19 2.39
CA ASP A 533 4.75 25.89 3.80
C ASP A 533 4.17 27.12 4.53
N ALA A 534 4.70 28.31 4.22
CA ALA A 534 4.16 29.57 4.74
C ALA A 534 2.71 29.78 4.26
N ARG A 535 2.44 29.55 2.97
CA ARG A 535 1.09 29.67 2.41
C ARG A 535 0.10 28.67 3.01
N ILE A 536 0.54 27.44 3.30
CA ILE A 536 -0.27 26.45 4.01
C ILE A 536 -0.61 26.96 5.42
N ALA A 537 0.37 27.50 6.15
CA ALA A 537 0.15 28.04 7.49
C ALA A 537 -0.86 29.20 7.49
N GLU A 538 -0.78 30.13 6.53
CA GLU A 538 -1.78 31.20 6.35
C GLU A 538 -3.20 30.64 6.17
N LEU A 539 -3.36 29.63 5.30
CA LEU A 539 -4.67 29.02 5.06
C LEU A 539 -5.17 28.21 6.25
N LEU A 540 -4.29 27.57 7.02
CA LEU A 540 -4.66 26.91 8.27
C LEU A 540 -5.23 27.89 9.30
N ALA A 541 -4.68 29.11 9.37
CA ALA A 541 -5.23 30.17 10.21
C ALA A 541 -6.61 30.62 9.72
N VAL A 542 -6.79 30.78 8.40
CA VAL A 542 -8.09 31.14 7.79
C VAL A 542 -9.22 30.17 8.16
N VAL A 543 -8.92 28.87 8.25
CA VAL A 543 -9.92 27.84 8.59
C VAL A 543 -9.93 27.45 10.07
N ASP A 544 -9.22 28.19 10.94
CA ASP A 544 -9.14 27.92 12.38
C ASP A 544 -8.64 26.49 12.69
N LEU A 545 -7.60 26.03 11.98
CA LEU A 545 -7.01 24.69 12.14
C LEU A 545 -5.54 24.73 12.64
N GLU A 546 -4.92 25.90 12.64
CA GLU A 546 -3.50 26.05 12.99
C GLU A 546 -3.17 25.48 14.38
N GLU A 547 -4.00 25.73 15.38
CA GLU A 547 -3.82 25.20 16.75
C GLU A 547 -3.85 23.68 16.80
N THR A 548 -4.79 23.04 16.08
CA THR A 548 -4.84 21.58 15.97
C THR A 548 -3.57 21.03 15.34
N ILE A 549 -3.09 21.64 14.25
CA ILE A 549 -1.84 21.21 13.60
C ILE A 549 -0.62 21.45 14.50
N PHE A 550 -0.60 22.56 15.24
CA PHE A 550 0.43 22.83 16.23
C PHE A 550 0.47 21.75 17.32
N GLU A 551 -0.67 21.34 17.86
CA GLU A 551 -0.75 20.25 18.85
C GLU A 551 -0.29 18.91 18.28
N LEU A 552 -0.65 18.59 17.04
CA LEU A 552 -0.12 17.41 16.33
C LEU A 552 1.40 17.51 16.15
N GLY A 553 1.93 18.69 15.87
CA GLY A 553 3.36 18.97 15.76
C GLY A 553 4.11 18.79 17.07
N LEU A 554 3.55 19.22 18.20
CA LEU A 554 4.13 18.98 19.53
C LEU A 554 4.23 17.50 19.86
N ARG A 555 3.23 16.70 19.46
CA ARG A 555 3.23 15.24 19.62
C ARG A 555 4.07 14.50 18.58
N GLY A 556 4.47 15.19 17.51
CA GLY A 556 5.31 14.65 16.45
C GLY A 556 6.78 14.59 16.84
N ALA A 557 7.50 13.65 16.24
CA ALA A 557 8.95 13.60 16.29
C ALA A 557 9.53 14.37 15.09
N ALA A 558 10.67 15.04 15.30
CA ALA A 558 11.32 15.81 14.25
C ALA A 558 12.77 15.38 14.03
N ASP A 559 13.11 15.10 12.77
CA ASP A 559 14.45 14.68 12.35
C ASP A 559 15.38 15.89 12.23
N THR A 560 16.38 15.95 13.10
CA THR A 560 17.36 17.04 13.16
C THR A 560 18.31 17.06 11.97
N ARG A 561 18.41 15.98 11.18
CA ARG A 561 19.18 15.97 9.94
C ARG A 561 18.63 16.93 8.89
N LYS A 562 17.32 17.24 8.96
CA LYS A 562 16.65 18.17 8.05
C LYS A 562 16.72 19.63 8.52
N ASN A 563 17.07 19.87 9.78
CA ASN A 563 17.17 21.20 10.35
C ASN A 563 18.21 21.21 11.49
N SER A 564 19.45 21.60 11.18
CA SER A 564 20.57 21.57 12.11
C SER A 564 20.36 22.42 13.36
N THR A 565 19.57 23.49 13.26
CA THR A 565 19.29 24.45 14.35
C THR A 565 18.12 24.04 15.26
N LEU A 566 17.28 23.09 14.84
CA LEU A 566 16.10 22.68 15.61
C LEU A 566 16.48 22.12 16.97
N ALA A 567 17.50 21.25 17.02
CA ALA A 567 17.95 20.64 18.27
C ALA A 567 18.35 21.69 19.31
N GLU A 568 19.16 22.67 18.90
CA GLU A 568 19.65 23.74 19.77
C GLU A 568 18.49 24.60 20.30
N ARG A 569 17.55 24.98 19.43
CA ARG A 569 16.40 25.81 19.82
C ARG A 569 15.45 25.07 20.77
N VAL A 570 15.26 23.77 20.59
CA VAL A 570 14.44 22.94 21.49
C VAL A 570 15.11 22.76 22.84
N LEU A 571 16.43 22.58 22.88
CA LEU A 571 17.19 22.52 24.14
C LEU A 571 17.19 23.87 24.88
N ALA A 572 17.24 24.98 24.16
CA ALA A 572 17.03 26.31 24.73
C ALA A 572 15.62 26.45 25.33
N ALA A 573 14.59 25.98 24.59
CA ALA A 573 13.21 25.96 25.10
C ALA A 573 13.05 25.09 26.35
N ARG A 574 13.66 23.89 26.39
CA ARG A 574 13.70 23.03 27.59
C ARG A 574 14.25 23.79 28.81
N THR A 575 15.36 24.49 28.61
CA THR A 575 16.01 25.27 29.68
C THR A 575 15.09 26.41 30.16
N ARG A 576 14.47 27.13 29.22
CA ARG A 576 13.59 28.26 29.52
C ARG A 576 12.29 27.82 30.20
N LEU A 577 11.71 26.70 29.78
CA LEU A 577 10.54 26.10 30.44
C LEU A 577 10.85 25.80 31.90
N ARG A 578 12.02 25.20 32.18
CA ARG A 578 12.45 24.88 33.54
C ARG A 578 12.53 26.12 34.43
N GLU A 579 13.14 27.20 33.94
CA GLU A 579 13.19 28.48 34.65
C GLU A 579 11.80 29.03 34.92
N ARG A 580 10.91 28.95 33.94
CA ARG A 580 9.54 29.43 34.05
C ARG A 580 8.73 28.64 35.07
N LEU A 581 8.81 27.31 35.05
CA LEU A 581 8.17 26.45 36.04
C LEU A 581 8.67 26.73 37.46
N ALA A 582 9.97 26.98 37.62
CA ALA A 582 10.55 27.37 38.91
C ALA A 582 10.05 28.75 39.38
N SER A 583 10.00 29.74 38.48
CA SER A 583 9.52 31.10 38.80
C SER A 583 8.05 31.13 39.23
N LEU A 584 7.24 30.19 38.71
CA LEU A 584 5.82 30.04 39.02
C LEU A 584 5.55 29.14 40.24
N GLY A 585 6.59 28.55 40.85
CA GLY A 585 6.45 27.64 41.98
C GLY A 585 5.78 26.30 41.65
N ILE A 586 5.75 25.91 40.37
CA ILE A 586 5.08 24.70 39.86
C ILE A 586 6.06 23.70 39.22
N GLN A 587 7.35 23.80 39.56
CA GLN A 587 8.40 22.90 39.07
C GLN A 587 8.14 21.42 39.35
N ASP A 588 7.44 21.10 40.44
CA ASP A 588 7.11 19.74 40.84
C ASP A 588 5.90 19.17 40.07
N TRP A 589 5.29 19.95 39.17
CA TRP A 589 4.22 19.46 38.28
C TRP A 589 4.78 18.67 37.09
N VAL A 590 6.10 18.71 36.86
CA VAL A 590 6.80 17.87 35.89
C VAL A 590 7.83 17.01 36.63
N GLU A 591 7.56 15.72 36.75
CA GLU A 591 8.52 14.77 37.27
C GLU A 591 9.60 14.51 36.21
N ARG A 592 10.81 14.98 36.47
CA ARG A 592 11.92 14.96 35.51
C ARG A 592 12.46 13.55 35.29
N PHE A 593 12.99 13.31 34.10
CA PHE A 593 13.81 12.12 33.87
C PHE A 593 15.17 12.28 34.57
N ASP A 594 15.46 11.37 35.49
CA ASP A 594 16.73 11.25 36.20
C ASP A 594 17.24 9.81 36.03
N PRO A 595 18.47 9.59 35.51
CA PRO A 595 18.99 8.24 35.30
C PRO A 595 19.10 7.42 36.59
N ASN A 596 19.15 8.07 37.75
CA ASN A 596 19.30 7.43 39.06
C ASN A 596 18.00 7.25 39.83
N LYS A 597 16.87 7.73 39.32
CA LYS A 597 15.57 7.63 39.99
C LYS A 597 14.53 6.95 39.10
N TYR A 598 13.58 6.31 39.77
CA TYR A 598 12.35 5.86 39.13
C TYR A 598 11.42 7.06 38.98
N ASN A 599 10.79 7.21 37.82
CA ASN A 599 9.80 8.25 37.54
C ASN A 599 8.41 7.65 37.73
N ARG A 600 7.69 8.05 38.78
CA ARG A 600 6.40 7.45 39.15
C ARG A 600 5.25 7.80 38.21
N ASN A 601 5.44 8.84 37.39
CA ASN A 601 4.50 9.29 36.37
C ASN A 601 4.82 8.77 34.95
N ALA A 602 5.92 8.03 34.76
CA ALA A 602 6.25 7.31 33.54
C ALA A 602 5.82 5.84 33.62
N THR A 603 5.64 5.21 32.46
CA THR A 603 5.38 3.77 32.41
C THR A 603 6.58 2.98 32.92
N LEU A 604 6.34 1.75 33.39
CA LEU A 604 7.44 0.86 33.77
C LEU A 604 8.36 0.57 32.59
N ALA A 605 7.82 0.45 31.37
CA ALA A 605 8.62 0.31 30.15
C ALA A 605 9.58 1.49 29.94
N GLU A 606 9.07 2.73 30.02
CA GLU A 606 9.91 3.93 29.91
C GLU A 606 10.96 3.99 31.01
N ASN A 607 10.61 3.54 32.23
CA ASN A 607 11.57 3.44 33.33
C ASN A 607 12.63 2.35 33.10
N LEU A 608 12.30 1.22 32.48
CA LEU A 608 13.29 0.16 32.22
C LEU A 608 14.22 0.55 31.06
N LEU A 609 13.65 1.06 29.97
CA LEU A 609 14.38 1.41 28.75
C LEU A 609 15.18 2.71 28.91
N PHE A 610 14.62 3.70 29.62
CA PHE A 610 15.18 5.04 29.80
C PHE A 610 15.63 5.69 28.48
N GLY A 611 14.80 5.54 27.46
CA GLY A 611 15.02 6.03 26.12
C GLY A 611 13.80 5.80 25.26
N THR A 612 13.79 6.41 24.08
CA THR A 612 12.71 6.25 23.11
C THR A 612 13.08 5.16 22.10
N PRO A 613 12.25 4.11 21.95
CA PRO A 613 12.45 3.10 20.92
C PRO A 613 12.47 3.67 19.51
N VAL A 614 13.37 3.15 18.67
CA VAL A 614 13.45 3.44 17.24
C VAL A 614 13.05 2.20 16.46
N GLY A 615 11.96 2.29 15.69
CA GLY A 615 11.40 1.15 14.97
C GLY A 615 10.61 0.22 15.90
N ARG A 616 10.62 -1.10 15.62
CA ARG A 616 9.76 -2.09 16.31
C ARG A 616 10.46 -2.98 17.33
N ALA A 617 11.79 -2.86 17.48
CA ALA A 617 12.54 -3.83 18.28
C ALA A 617 12.18 -3.77 19.77
N PHE A 618 11.88 -2.57 20.29
CA PHE A 618 11.48 -2.33 21.68
C PHE A 618 10.06 -1.74 21.77
N ASP A 619 9.15 -2.18 20.90
CA ASP A 619 7.73 -1.84 21.01
C ASP A 619 7.19 -2.31 22.37
N ILE A 620 6.44 -1.45 23.07
CA ILE A 620 5.92 -1.72 24.42
C ILE A 620 5.01 -2.95 24.41
N GLU A 621 4.23 -3.16 23.36
CA GLU A 621 3.29 -4.30 23.26
C GLU A 621 4.04 -5.65 23.18
N ASP A 622 5.18 -5.67 22.50
CA ASP A 622 6.01 -6.86 22.27
C ASP A 622 7.24 -6.94 23.21
N LEU A 623 7.39 -5.98 24.12
CA LEU A 623 8.60 -5.82 24.94
C LEU A 623 8.89 -7.05 25.80
N ALA A 624 7.84 -7.69 26.33
CA ALA A 624 7.94 -8.90 27.12
C ALA A 624 8.46 -10.10 26.30
N ALA A 625 8.15 -10.16 25.01
CA ALA A 625 8.58 -11.24 24.12
C ALA A 625 10.01 -11.05 23.59
N ASN A 626 10.57 -9.83 23.67
CA ASN A 626 11.90 -9.53 23.17
C ASN A 626 12.99 -10.34 23.91
N ALA A 627 13.78 -11.11 23.16
CA ALA A 627 14.79 -12.01 23.72
C ALA A 627 15.86 -11.29 24.57
N TYR A 628 16.27 -10.08 24.18
CA TYR A 628 17.23 -9.28 24.96
C TYR A 628 16.60 -8.76 26.24
N VAL A 629 15.40 -8.19 26.16
CA VAL A 629 14.67 -7.71 27.36
C VAL A 629 14.46 -8.86 28.34
N ARG A 630 14.01 -10.03 27.87
CA ARG A 630 13.84 -11.21 28.71
C ARG A 630 15.11 -11.60 29.44
N ARG A 631 16.25 -11.61 28.74
CA ARG A 631 17.55 -11.88 29.34
C ARG A 631 17.86 -10.86 30.45
N VAL A 632 17.67 -9.56 30.18
CA VAL A 632 17.82 -8.51 31.20
C VAL A 632 16.93 -8.80 32.41
N LEU A 633 15.65 -9.10 32.20
CA LEU A 633 14.72 -9.39 33.29
C LEU A 633 15.14 -10.59 34.13
N HIS A 634 15.68 -11.66 33.52
CA HIS A 634 16.17 -12.83 34.24
C HIS A 634 17.47 -12.53 34.99
N ASP A 635 18.44 -11.93 34.32
CA ASP A 635 19.78 -11.65 34.86
C ASP A 635 19.73 -10.63 36.02
N THR A 636 18.72 -9.75 36.05
CA THR A 636 18.50 -8.78 37.13
C THR A 636 17.46 -9.24 38.16
N GLY A 637 16.90 -10.45 38.02
CA GLY A 637 15.85 -10.97 38.91
C GLY A 637 14.49 -10.26 38.83
N LEU A 638 14.27 -9.41 37.81
CA LEU A 638 13.05 -8.63 37.62
C LEU A 638 11.91 -9.46 37.00
N TYR A 639 12.22 -10.57 36.31
CA TYR A 639 11.24 -11.41 35.61
C TYR A 639 10.14 -11.96 36.55
N GLU A 640 10.54 -12.62 37.64
CA GLU A 640 9.61 -13.20 38.62
C GLU A 640 8.80 -12.12 39.35
N LEU A 641 9.42 -10.97 39.58
CA LEU A 641 8.78 -9.82 40.22
C LEU A 641 7.68 -9.24 39.32
N LEU A 642 7.98 -9.02 38.03
CA LEU A 642 7.00 -8.56 37.05
C LEU A 642 5.90 -9.58 36.81
N LEU A 643 6.20 -10.88 36.78
CA LEU A 643 5.18 -11.91 36.59
C LEU A 643 4.16 -11.92 37.74
N ARG A 644 4.64 -11.84 38.99
CA ARG A 644 3.77 -11.75 40.17
C ARG A 644 2.96 -10.46 40.20
N THR A 645 3.59 -9.34 39.88
CA THR A 645 2.91 -8.04 39.81
C THR A 645 1.87 -8.04 38.69
N GLY A 646 2.18 -8.61 37.52
CA GLY A 646 1.29 -8.73 36.37
C GLY A 646 0.06 -9.57 36.67
N HIS A 647 0.24 -10.67 37.41
CA HIS A 647 -0.88 -11.46 37.93
C HIS A 647 -1.81 -10.65 38.83
N LYS A 648 -1.26 -9.92 39.81
CA LYS A 648 -2.06 -9.04 40.69
C LYS A 648 -2.76 -7.93 39.91
N VAL A 649 -2.06 -7.29 38.97
CA VAL A 649 -2.63 -6.26 38.09
C VAL A 649 -3.80 -6.82 37.30
N ALA A 650 -3.63 -7.97 36.65
CA ALA A 650 -4.69 -8.61 35.88
C ALA A 650 -5.90 -8.95 36.78
N GLN A 651 -5.65 -9.49 37.98
CA GLN A 651 -6.69 -9.78 38.95
C GLN A 651 -7.49 -8.53 39.31
N THR A 652 -6.83 -7.46 39.75
CA THR A 652 -7.49 -6.21 40.13
C THR A 652 -8.26 -5.59 38.97
N MET A 653 -7.71 -5.62 37.76
CA MET A 653 -8.38 -5.06 36.57
C MET A 653 -9.62 -5.88 36.17
N VAL A 654 -9.56 -7.21 36.22
CA VAL A 654 -10.73 -8.05 35.95
C VAL A 654 -11.79 -7.82 37.02
N GLU A 655 -11.43 -7.76 38.30
CA GLU A 655 -12.35 -7.48 39.41
C GLU A 655 -13.02 -6.10 39.30
N LEU A 656 -12.30 -5.06 38.89
CA LEU A 656 -12.83 -3.69 38.78
C LEU A 656 -13.72 -3.47 37.56
N PHE A 657 -13.46 -4.17 36.44
CA PHE A 657 -14.04 -3.84 35.15
C PHE A 657 -14.93 -4.94 34.55
N SER A 658 -15.05 -6.12 35.15
CA SER A 658 -15.87 -7.23 34.61
C SER A 658 -17.35 -6.90 34.46
N ASP A 659 -17.86 -6.00 35.32
CA ASP A 659 -19.29 -5.72 35.45
C ASP A 659 -19.69 -4.39 34.78
N LEU A 660 -18.74 -3.69 34.13
CA LEU A 660 -19.02 -2.43 33.46
C LEU A 660 -19.51 -2.63 32.01
N PRO A 661 -20.54 -1.88 31.57
CA PRO A 661 -21.02 -1.93 30.21
C PRO A 661 -19.97 -1.42 29.20
N PRO A 662 -20.05 -1.85 27.92
CA PRO A 662 -19.20 -1.33 26.84
C PRO A 662 -19.22 0.19 26.74
N GLY A 663 -18.04 0.81 26.72
CA GLY A 663 -17.88 2.26 26.56
C GLY A 663 -18.07 3.10 27.84
N HIS A 664 -18.10 2.49 29.02
CA HIS A 664 -18.20 3.22 30.30
C HIS A 664 -16.99 4.16 30.52
N GLU A 665 -17.23 5.42 30.94
CA GLU A 665 -16.18 6.45 31.10
C GLU A 665 -15.04 6.05 32.06
N PHE A 666 -15.35 5.41 33.19
CA PHE A 666 -14.33 4.85 34.11
C PHE A 666 -13.35 3.88 33.43
N PHE A 667 -13.80 3.10 32.44
CA PHE A 667 -12.92 2.20 31.70
C PHE A 667 -11.89 3.00 30.89
N ALA A 668 -12.33 4.04 30.17
CA ALA A 668 -11.47 4.87 29.33
C ALA A 668 -10.43 5.69 30.14
N GLN A 669 -10.76 6.08 31.37
CA GLN A 669 -9.87 6.89 32.20
C GLN A 669 -8.79 6.09 32.93
N TYR A 670 -9.13 4.89 33.42
CA TYR A 670 -8.30 4.15 34.39
C TYR A 670 -7.85 2.76 33.92
N SER A 671 -8.51 2.15 32.92
CA SER A 671 -8.08 0.85 32.38
C SER A 671 -6.97 1.01 31.34
N PHE A 672 -5.94 0.19 31.44
CA PHE A 672 -4.89 0.01 30.41
C PHE A 672 -4.96 -1.39 29.77
N ILE A 673 -6.01 -2.15 30.07
CA ILE A 673 -6.41 -3.38 29.39
C ILE A 673 -7.52 -3.01 28.41
N ARG A 674 -7.49 -3.51 27.17
CA ARG A 674 -8.61 -3.27 26.25
C ARG A 674 -9.79 -4.11 26.69
N GLN A 675 -11.01 -3.60 26.46
CA GLN A 675 -12.21 -4.30 26.89
C GLN A 675 -12.34 -5.69 26.21
N GLU A 676 -11.89 -5.79 24.96
CA GLU A 676 -11.80 -7.04 24.20
C GLU A 676 -10.84 -8.08 24.80
N ASP A 677 -9.84 -7.64 25.57
CA ASP A 677 -8.81 -8.52 26.15
C ASP A 677 -9.21 -9.06 27.54
N LEU A 678 -10.21 -8.45 28.20
CA LEU A 678 -10.64 -8.86 29.55
C LEU A 678 -11.00 -10.35 29.67
N PRO A 679 -11.76 -10.96 28.73
CA PRO A 679 -12.06 -12.39 28.79
C PRO A 679 -10.81 -13.28 28.73
N GLN A 680 -9.80 -12.86 27.97
CA GLN A 680 -8.53 -13.58 27.87
C GLN A 680 -7.78 -13.56 29.20
N TYR A 681 -7.65 -12.38 29.84
CA TYR A 681 -7.00 -12.27 31.14
C TYR A 681 -7.75 -13.03 32.24
N LYS A 682 -9.09 -13.05 32.21
CA LYS A 682 -9.89 -13.88 33.12
C LYS A 682 -9.55 -15.38 33.00
N ALA A 683 -9.41 -15.88 31.77
CA ALA A 683 -9.04 -17.27 31.52
C ALA A 683 -7.61 -17.59 31.99
N ILE A 684 -6.66 -16.66 31.78
CA ILE A 684 -5.28 -16.79 32.26
C ILE A 684 -5.24 -16.87 33.80
N LEU A 685 -5.99 -15.99 34.48
CA LEU A 685 -6.06 -15.97 35.95
C LEU A 685 -6.62 -17.27 36.53
N GLN A 686 -7.67 -17.83 35.91
CA GLN A 686 -8.24 -19.11 36.33
C GLN A 686 -7.21 -20.25 36.24
N ARG A 687 -6.56 -20.40 35.08
CA ARG A 687 -5.51 -21.42 34.88
C ARG A 687 -4.32 -21.23 35.82
N ALA A 688 -3.91 -19.98 36.05
CA ALA A 688 -2.85 -19.66 37.00
C ALA A 688 -3.21 -20.04 38.45
N GLY A 689 -4.50 -19.96 38.82
CA GLY A 689 -5.00 -20.43 40.12
C GLY A 689 -4.98 -21.97 40.26
N GLU A 690 -5.20 -22.70 39.17
CA GLU A 690 -5.22 -24.16 39.13
C GLU A 690 -3.82 -24.80 39.08
N LEU A 691 -2.93 -24.26 38.23
CA LEU A 691 -1.60 -24.84 37.92
C LEU A 691 -0.44 -24.13 38.63
N GLY A 692 -0.64 -22.88 39.03
CA GLY A 692 0.42 -21.99 39.54
C GLY A 692 1.15 -21.24 38.41
N LEU A 693 1.65 -20.02 38.71
CA LEU A 693 2.23 -19.09 37.73
C LEU A 693 3.42 -19.62 36.93
N LYS A 694 4.15 -20.62 37.45
CA LYS A 694 5.30 -21.21 36.77
C LYS A 694 4.91 -22.28 35.75
N GLU A 695 3.73 -22.89 35.90
CA GLU A 695 3.29 -24.03 35.09
C GLU A 695 2.34 -23.63 33.94
N ILE A 696 1.84 -22.39 33.92
CA ILE A 696 1.01 -21.87 32.80
C ILE A 696 1.82 -21.73 31.50
N GLU A 697 1.17 -21.50 30.36
CA GLU A 697 1.90 -21.41 29.09
C GLU A 697 2.83 -20.18 29.04
N GLU A 698 3.93 -20.27 28.27
CA GLU A 698 4.88 -19.16 28.15
C GLU A 698 4.22 -17.90 27.59
N ALA A 699 3.35 -18.05 26.59
CA ALA A 699 2.59 -16.93 26.02
C ALA A 699 1.74 -16.20 27.09
N GLU A 700 1.17 -16.94 28.04
CA GLU A 700 0.35 -16.38 29.12
C GLU A 700 1.19 -15.66 30.17
N ARG A 701 2.35 -16.21 30.55
CA ARG A 701 3.32 -15.51 31.40
C ARG A 701 3.76 -14.18 30.77
N LEU A 702 4.07 -14.21 29.47
CA LEU A 702 4.46 -13.01 28.74
C LEU A 702 3.34 -11.97 28.66
N ALA A 703 2.09 -12.40 28.50
CA ALA A 703 0.93 -11.50 28.54
C ALA A 703 0.80 -10.79 29.91
N LEU A 704 0.96 -11.52 31.02
CA LEU A 704 0.94 -10.93 32.37
C LEU A 704 2.10 -9.95 32.59
N ILE A 705 3.31 -10.28 32.13
CA ILE A 705 4.45 -9.36 32.20
C ILE A 705 4.19 -8.12 31.33
N SER A 706 3.62 -8.28 30.14
CA SER A 706 3.30 -7.15 29.24
C SER A 706 2.36 -6.14 29.90
N LEU A 707 1.40 -6.57 30.73
CA LEU A 707 0.57 -5.66 31.52
C LEU A 707 1.38 -4.77 32.47
N THR A 708 2.41 -5.30 33.11
CA THR A 708 3.23 -4.51 34.05
C THR A 708 3.99 -3.39 33.36
N PHE A 709 4.40 -3.58 32.11
CA PHE A 709 5.11 -2.55 31.34
C PHE A 709 4.28 -1.30 31.11
N LYS A 710 2.94 -1.43 31.07
CA LYS A 710 1.99 -0.32 30.88
C LYS A 710 1.64 0.41 32.18
N LEU A 711 2.08 -0.11 33.32
CA LEU A 711 1.73 0.44 34.64
C LEU A 711 2.46 1.77 34.88
N ILE A 712 1.69 2.80 35.25
CA ILE A 712 2.16 4.08 35.80
C ILE A 712 1.75 4.13 37.27
N ALA A 713 2.74 4.25 38.17
CA ALA A 713 2.53 4.08 39.61
C ALA A 713 1.51 5.08 40.18
N ASP A 714 1.67 6.37 39.87
CA ASP A 714 0.84 7.45 40.44
C ASP A 714 -0.52 7.63 39.75
N ARG A 715 -0.64 7.18 38.49
CA ARG A 715 -1.90 7.22 37.73
C ARG A 715 -2.84 6.09 38.15
N HIS A 716 -2.33 4.86 38.22
CA HIS A 716 -3.16 3.70 38.49
C HIS A 716 -3.30 3.39 39.99
N ARG A 717 -2.38 3.88 40.83
CA ARG A 717 -2.46 3.82 42.30
C ARG A 717 -2.77 2.44 42.90
N LEU A 718 -2.29 1.37 42.25
CA LEU A 718 -2.55 0.00 42.68
C LEU A 718 -1.74 -0.44 43.92
N GLY A 719 -0.78 0.37 44.38
CA GLY A 719 0.07 0.02 45.51
C GLY A 719 1.02 -1.16 45.26
N LEU A 720 1.30 -1.49 44.00
CA LEU A 720 2.10 -2.66 43.59
C LEU A 720 3.58 -2.35 43.30
N ILE A 721 3.95 -1.07 43.28
CA ILE A 721 5.33 -0.59 43.05
C ILE A 721 5.78 0.11 44.34
N ASP A 722 6.66 -0.55 45.09
CA ASP A 722 7.31 -0.01 46.29
C ASP A 722 8.75 0.43 46.00
N GLU A 723 9.41 1.05 46.98
CA GLU A 723 10.79 1.56 46.81
C GLU A 723 11.79 0.45 46.43
N GLY A 724 11.58 -0.78 46.90
CA GLY A 724 12.40 -1.93 46.54
C GLY A 724 12.24 -2.34 45.08
N PHE A 725 11.00 -2.32 44.58
CA PHE A 725 10.67 -2.55 43.17
C PHE A 725 11.30 -1.45 42.30
N GLU A 726 11.14 -0.18 42.69
CA GLU A 726 11.71 0.97 41.98
C GLU A 726 13.23 0.86 41.85
N ALA A 727 13.93 0.54 42.94
CA ALA A 727 15.37 0.34 42.95
C ALA A 727 15.80 -0.79 42.00
N ARG A 728 15.04 -1.90 41.96
CA ARG A 728 15.32 -3.04 41.07
C ARG A 728 15.14 -2.68 39.60
N VAL A 729 14.14 -1.87 39.26
CA VAL A 729 13.95 -1.40 37.87
C VAL A 729 15.11 -0.47 37.46
N VAL A 730 15.56 0.42 38.34
CA VAL A 730 16.70 1.31 38.07
C VAL A 730 18.01 0.51 37.92
N GLU A 731 18.21 -0.54 38.72
CA GLU A 731 19.32 -1.49 38.55
C GLU A 731 19.24 -2.19 37.18
N ALA A 732 18.07 -2.72 36.82
CA ALA A 732 17.85 -3.38 35.55
C ALA A 732 18.04 -2.46 34.34
N ARG A 733 17.65 -1.18 34.44
CA ARG A 733 17.91 -0.13 33.45
C ARG A 733 19.41 0.05 33.19
N ARG A 734 20.22 0.13 34.25
CA ARG A 734 21.69 0.26 34.11
C ARG A 734 22.27 -0.97 33.43
N TYR A 735 21.81 -2.16 33.80
CA TYR A 735 22.20 -3.41 33.16
C TYR A 735 21.81 -3.43 31.68
N PHE A 736 20.58 -3.03 31.36
CA PHE A 736 20.04 -2.94 30.00
C PHE A 736 20.90 -2.05 29.11
N ALA A 737 21.28 -0.86 29.57
CA ALA A 737 22.09 0.06 28.78
C ALA A 737 23.54 -0.46 28.60
N ALA A 738 24.13 -1.04 29.64
CA ALA A 738 25.51 -1.52 29.61
C ALA A 738 25.73 -2.75 28.72
N HIS A 739 24.76 -3.65 28.64
CA HIS A 739 24.87 -4.93 27.91
C HIS A 739 24.15 -4.94 26.56
N LEU A 740 23.70 -3.78 26.07
CA LEU A 740 22.93 -3.68 24.83
C LEU A 740 23.80 -4.14 23.62
N PRO A 741 23.39 -5.19 22.88
CA PRO A 741 24.12 -5.67 21.72
C PRO A 741 24.29 -4.58 20.66
N GLU A 742 25.41 -4.60 19.95
CA GLU A 742 25.74 -3.57 18.95
C GLU A 742 24.67 -3.44 17.85
N GLU A 743 24.07 -4.57 17.45
CA GLU A 743 22.96 -4.62 16.48
C GLU A 743 21.70 -3.87 16.95
N LEU A 744 21.46 -3.81 18.27
CA LEU A 744 20.28 -3.18 18.87
C LEU A 744 20.54 -1.75 19.34
N ARG A 745 21.78 -1.25 19.31
CA ARG A 745 22.11 0.13 19.73
C ARG A 745 21.37 1.20 18.95
N ARG A 746 21.05 0.95 17.67
CA ARG A 746 20.28 1.88 16.83
C ARG A 746 18.77 1.78 17.04
N ALA A 747 18.31 0.82 17.84
CA ALA A 747 16.89 0.59 18.08
C ALA A 747 16.34 1.35 19.30
N ILE A 748 17.18 2.12 19.99
CA ILE A 748 16.78 2.99 21.09
C ILE A 748 17.64 4.24 21.12
N GLU A 749 17.02 5.40 21.36
CA GLU A 749 17.71 6.65 21.63
C GLU A 749 17.54 6.99 23.12
N PHE A 750 18.62 6.87 23.90
CA PHE A 750 18.59 7.07 25.35
C PHE A 750 18.29 8.51 25.74
N PHE A 751 17.61 8.69 26.87
CA PHE A 751 17.37 10.03 27.41
C PHE A 751 18.65 10.66 27.96
N ASP A 752 18.96 11.85 27.46
CA ASP A 752 20.09 12.66 27.89
C ASP A 752 19.63 14.12 28.02
N ALA A 753 19.85 14.71 29.20
CA ALA A 753 19.38 16.06 29.52
C ALA A 753 20.03 17.14 28.64
N GLN A 754 21.20 16.86 28.06
CA GLN A 754 21.96 17.79 27.23
C GLN A 754 21.77 17.54 25.72
N ARG A 755 21.10 16.45 25.33
CA ARG A 755 20.89 16.10 23.92
C ARG A 755 19.42 16.12 23.54
N TYR A 756 19.18 16.44 22.29
CA TYR A 756 17.87 16.28 21.67
C TYR A 756 17.68 14.81 21.28
N ASN A 757 16.50 14.27 21.55
CA ASN A 757 16.13 12.91 21.20
C ASN A 757 15.25 12.93 19.94
N SER A 758 15.79 12.44 18.82
CA SER A 758 15.10 12.47 17.51
C SER A 758 13.92 11.50 17.38
N ALA A 759 13.87 10.48 18.23
CA ALA A 759 12.77 9.53 18.28
C ALA A 759 11.61 10.01 19.17
N ALA A 760 11.89 10.87 20.15
CA ALA A 760 10.88 11.42 21.06
C ALA A 760 10.08 12.56 20.43
N SER A 761 8.88 12.81 20.96
CA SER A 761 8.06 13.94 20.54
C SER A 761 8.75 15.27 20.87
N LEU A 762 8.37 16.34 20.17
CA LEU A 762 8.87 17.68 20.48
C LEU A 762 8.49 18.10 21.90
N GLN A 763 7.27 17.77 22.34
CA GLN A 763 6.80 18.01 23.69
C GLN A 763 7.63 17.25 24.74
N ASP A 764 7.90 15.97 24.53
CA ASP A 764 8.75 15.18 25.45
C ASP A 764 10.18 15.73 25.50
N ASN A 765 10.71 16.20 24.36
CA ASN A 765 12.00 16.86 24.32
C ASN A 765 12.02 18.17 25.11
N ILE A 766 10.96 18.98 25.07
CA ILE A 766 10.88 20.25 25.79
C ILE A 766 10.67 20.00 27.29
N LEU A 767 9.77 19.09 27.66
CA LEU A 767 9.47 18.76 29.06
C LEU A 767 10.64 18.03 29.74
N PHE A 768 11.27 17.09 29.04
CA PHE A 768 12.27 16.16 29.57
C PHE A 768 11.82 15.52 30.91
N GLY A 769 10.58 15.02 30.92
CA GLY A 769 9.92 14.47 32.08
C GLY A 769 8.46 14.15 31.78
N LYS A 770 7.72 13.73 32.80
CA LYS A 770 6.28 13.45 32.73
C LYS A 770 5.51 14.43 33.59
N ILE A 771 4.35 14.85 33.09
CA ILE A 771 3.43 15.69 33.85
C ILE A 771 2.84 14.85 34.98
N VAL A 772 2.86 15.38 36.20
CA VAL A 772 2.36 14.67 37.39
C VAL A 772 0.86 14.42 37.28
N THR A 773 0.47 13.18 37.54
CA THR A 773 -0.93 12.74 37.50
C THR A 773 -1.61 12.97 38.86
N GLY A 774 -2.85 13.48 38.83
CA GLY A 774 -3.64 13.74 40.03
C GLY A 774 -3.60 15.17 40.58
N GLN A 775 -2.83 16.08 39.97
CA GLN A 775 -3.02 17.51 40.15
C GLN A 775 -4.00 18.04 39.10
N ALA A 776 -5.12 18.62 39.55
CA ALA A 776 -6.08 19.24 38.65
C ALA A 776 -5.38 20.34 37.84
N GLU A 777 -5.72 20.43 36.54
CA GLU A 777 -5.20 21.45 35.61
C GLU A 777 -3.70 21.39 35.26
N ALA A 778 -2.89 20.51 35.87
CA ALA A 778 -1.46 20.46 35.61
C ALA A 778 -1.15 20.25 34.12
N ALA A 779 -1.81 19.29 33.48
CA ALA A 779 -1.66 19.02 32.05
C ALA A 779 -2.06 20.21 31.17
N THR A 780 -3.22 20.83 31.47
CA THR A 780 -3.74 21.98 30.72
C THR A 780 -2.80 23.18 30.84
N ARG A 781 -2.37 23.52 32.06
CA ARG A 781 -1.52 24.67 32.34
C ARG A 781 -0.11 24.50 31.80
N ILE A 782 0.47 23.29 31.89
CA ILE A 782 1.78 23.00 31.30
C ILE A 782 1.70 23.07 29.77
N THR A 783 0.64 22.54 29.16
CA THR A 783 0.46 22.62 27.71
C THR A 783 0.32 24.07 27.25
N ALA A 784 -0.43 24.90 27.98
CA ALA A 784 -0.53 26.34 27.73
C ALA A 784 0.83 27.03 27.87
N LEU A 785 1.61 26.70 28.90
CA LEU A 785 2.94 27.27 29.10
C LEU A 785 3.93 26.89 27.99
N VAL A 786 3.88 25.63 27.53
CA VAL A 786 4.67 25.18 26.39
C VAL A 786 4.28 25.96 25.13
N ARG A 787 2.97 26.20 24.91
CA ARG A 787 2.47 27.00 23.79
C ARG A 787 3.01 28.43 23.82
N GLU A 788 2.81 29.14 24.94
CA GLU A 788 3.34 30.50 25.14
C GLU A 788 4.84 30.56 24.88
N LEU A 789 5.59 29.57 25.39
CA LEU A 789 7.03 29.50 25.20
C LEU A 789 7.42 29.26 23.74
N MET A 790 6.67 28.44 22.99
CA MET A 790 6.91 28.27 21.56
C MET A 790 6.68 29.55 20.78
N ASP A 791 5.72 30.38 21.20
CA ASP A 791 5.46 31.68 20.59
C ASP A 791 6.58 32.68 20.92
N GLU A 792 6.97 32.79 22.20
CA GLU A 792 8.06 33.66 22.66
C GLU A 792 9.40 33.36 21.94
N LEU A 793 9.68 32.08 21.67
CA LEU A 793 10.91 31.63 21.03
C LEU A 793 10.83 31.60 19.49
N GLY A 794 9.71 32.05 18.91
CA GLY A 794 9.46 32.03 17.47
C GLY A 794 9.53 30.63 16.86
N LEU A 795 9.18 29.60 17.63
CA LEU A 795 9.22 28.19 17.25
C LEU A 795 7.91 27.69 16.65
N ARG A 796 6.80 28.40 16.85
CA ARG A 796 5.47 28.00 16.36
C ARG A 796 5.42 27.59 14.88
N PRO A 797 5.95 28.35 13.90
CA PRO A 797 5.93 27.93 12.50
C PRO A 797 6.65 26.60 12.26
N LEU A 798 7.71 26.32 13.01
CA LEU A 798 8.46 25.07 12.91
C LEU A 798 7.66 23.90 13.49
N VAL A 799 6.96 24.11 14.60
CA VAL A 799 6.06 23.12 15.22
C VAL A 799 4.91 22.79 14.28
N VAL A 800 4.24 23.80 13.72
CA VAL A 800 3.16 23.61 12.73
C VAL A 800 3.69 22.83 11.52
N ARG A 801 4.89 23.14 11.03
CA ARG A 801 5.52 22.41 9.92
C ARG A 801 5.76 20.93 10.21
N ILE A 802 6.09 20.58 11.45
CA ILE A 802 6.19 19.19 11.90
C ILE A 802 4.80 18.54 11.95
N GLY A 803 3.79 19.27 12.45
CA GLY A 803 2.40 18.81 12.50
C GLY A 803 1.81 18.51 11.12
N LEU A 804 2.24 19.22 10.08
CA LEU A 804 1.87 18.93 8.69
C LEU A 804 2.29 17.52 8.24
N ASP A 805 3.34 16.94 8.82
CA ASP A 805 3.79 15.59 8.46
C ASP A 805 3.03 14.47 9.21
N TYR A 806 2.05 14.85 10.06
CA TYR A 806 1.21 13.90 10.79
C TYR A 806 0.39 13.01 9.84
N GLN A 807 0.45 11.69 10.06
CA GLN A 807 -0.23 10.69 9.25
C GLN A 807 -1.71 10.56 9.65
N VAL A 808 -2.63 10.87 8.73
CA VAL A 808 -4.07 10.96 9.03
C VAL A 808 -4.78 9.60 9.07
N GLY A 809 -4.16 8.55 8.52
CA GLY A 809 -4.73 7.21 8.43
C GLY A 809 -5.78 7.05 7.32
N VAL A 810 -6.33 5.84 7.17
CA VAL A 810 -7.33 5.51 6.13
C VAL A 810 -8.57 6.38 6.29
N GLY A 811 -8.96 7.12 5.24
CA GLY A 811 -10.12 8.02 5.27
C GLY A 811 -10.00 9.15 6.31
N GLY A 812 -8.79 9.46 6.79
CA GLY A 812 -8.57 10.42 7.87
C GLY A 812 -9.02 9.93 9.25
N ALA A 813 -9.10 8.62 9.51
CA ALA A 813 -9.62 8.05 10.76
C ALA A 813 -8.91 8.51 12.06
N ARG A 814 -7.73 9.14 11.96
CA ARG A 814 -6.98 9.69 13.11
C ARG A 814 -7.28 11.16 13.40
N LEU A 815 -8.22 11.77 12.68
CA LEU A 815 -8.62 13.17 12.83
C LEU A 815 -10.11 13.27 13.13
N ALA A 816 -10.51 14.33 13.84
CA ALA A 816 -11.92 14.64 14.03
C ALA A 816 -12.59 14.97 12.70
N ILE A 817 -13.90 14.75 12.60
CA ILE A 817 -14.67 15.03 11.37
C ILE A 817 -14.51 16.49 10.93
N ALA A 818 -14.59 17.41 11.90
CA ALA A 818 -14.38 18.84 11.70
C ALA A 818 -13.01 19.17 11.10
N ASP A 819 -11.93 18.55 11.60
CA ASP A 819 -10.58 18.80 11.10
C ASP A 819 -10.41 18.28 9.67
N ARG A 820 -11.02 17.14 9.34
CA ARG A 820 -11.02 16.60 7.97
C ARG A 820 -11.65 17.58 6.98
N GLN A 821 -12.77 18.19 7.37
CA GLN A 821 -13.44 19.21 6.57
C GLN A 821 -12.59 20.48 6.41
N LYS A 822 -11.96 20.95 7.49
CA LYS A 822 -11.03 22.10 7.45
C LYS A 822 -9.82 21.82 6.55
N ILE A 823 -9.24 20.61 6.60
CA ILE A 823 -8.15 20.21 5.70
C ILE A 823 -8.60 20.23 4.24
N ALA A 824 -9.81 19.75 3.93
CA ALA A 824 -10.35 19.79 2.57
C ALA A 824 -10.61 21.22 2.08
N LEU A 825 -11.04 22.13 2.96
CA LEU A 825 -11.11 23.57 2.67
C LEU A 825 -9.72 24.13 2.34
N VAL A 826 -8.69 23.81 3.11
CA VAL A 826 -7.31 24.26 2.82
C VAL A 826 -6.80 23.66 1.50
N ARG A 827 -7.07 22.38 1.23
CA ARG A 827 -6.79 21.72 -0.07
C ARG A 827 -7.49 22.44 -1.23
N ALA A 828 -8.72 22.91 -1.04
CA ALA A 828 -9.44 23.65 -2.07
C ALA A 828 -8.88 25.06 -2.27
N LEU A 829 -8.51 25.74 -1.19
CA LEU A 829 -8.00 27.11 -1.21
C LEU A 829 -6.57 27.22 -1.74
N ILE A 830 -5.71 26.22 -1.48
CA ILE A 830 -4.28 26.28 -1.82
C ILE A 830 -4.05 26.47 -3.32
N LYS A 831 -4.88 25.87 -4.19
CA LYS A 831 -4.79 26.02 -5.65
C LYS A 831 -5.39 27.32 -6.20
N ARG A 832 -5.83 28.23 -5.33
CA ARG A 832 -6.39 29.56 -5.67
C ARG A 832 -7.48 29.51 -6.77
N PRO A 833 -8.54 28.71 -6.60
CA PRO A 833 -9.55 28.51 -7.64
C PRO A 833 -10.25 29.83 -8.02
N GLU A 834 -10.73 29.96 -9.25
CA GLU A 834 -11.56 31.08 -9.69
C GLU A 834 -12.96 31.02 -9.06
N LEU A 835 -13.52 29.82 -8.89
CA LEU A 835 -14.77 29.58 -8.17
C LEU A 835 -14.58 28.49 -7.11
N LEU A 836 -14.86 28.83 -5.85
CA LEU A 836 -14.93 27.85 -4.75
C LEU A 836 -16.39 27.51 -4.48
N VAL A 837 -16.72 26.22 -4.46
CA VAL A 837 -18.04 25.70 -4.12
C VAL A 837 -17.95 24.94 -2.79
N VAL A 838 -18.71 25.37 -1.79
CA VAL A 838 -18.75 24.76 -0.46
C VAL A 838 -20.16 24.20 -0.23
N ASP A 839 -20.28 22.88 -0.09
CA ASP A 839 -21.56 22.18 0.10
C ASP A 839 -21.60 21.53 1.48
N HIS A 840 -22.29 22.18 2.42
CA HIS A 840 -22.49 21.66 3.78
C HIS A 840 -21.19 21.24 4.52
N ALA A 841 -20.03 21.76 4.09
CA ALA A 841 -18.71 21.31 4.56
C ALA A 841 -18.40 21.68 6.03
N VAL A 842 -19.24 22.48 6.69
CA VAL A 842 -19.02 22.94 8.08
C VAL A 842 -20.05 22.41 9.07
N ALA A 843 -20.79 21.36 8.68
CA ALA A 843 -21.89 20.80 9.47
C ALA A 843 -21.53 20.41 10.90
N GLY A 844 -20.34 19.84 11.07
CA GLY A 844 -19.88 19.28 12.34
C GLY A 844 -19.31 20.31 13.31
N LEU A 845 -19.31 21.61 12.95
CA LEU A 845 -18.77 22.69 13.76
C LEU A 845 -19.85 23.37 14.60
N ASP A 846 -19.48 23.89 15.77
CA ASP A 846 -20.36 24.74 16.57
C ASP A 846 -20.66 26.08 15.85
N PRO A 847 -21.80 26.73 16.16
CA PRO A 847 -22.19 28.00 15.55
C PRO A 847 -21.12 29.09 15.50
N ALA A 848 -20.35 29.27 16.57
CA ALA A 848 -19.35 30.34 16.64
C ALA A 848 -18.15 30.01 15.73
N SER A 849 -17.72 28.75 15.71
CA SER A 849 -16.68 28.28 14.80
C SER A 849 -17.12 28.33 13.34
N GLN A 850 -18.38 28.00 13.03
CA GLN A 850 -18.95 28.16 11.68
C GLN A 850 -18.87 29.62 11.21
N GLN A 851 -19.25 30.57 12.06
CA GLN A 851 -19.21 31.98 11.74
C GLN A 851 -17.77 32.50 11.52
N ARG A 852 -16.83 32.17 12.42
CA ARG A 852 -15.42 32.56 12.26
C ARG A 852 -14.82 32.02 10.96
N LEU A 853 -15.06 30.75 10.66
CA LEU A 853 -14.59 30.10 9.44
C LEU A 853 -15.21 30.75 8.19
N LEU A 854 -16.52 31.03 8.20
CA LEU A 854 -17.18 31.75 7.11
C LEU A 854 -16.53 33.11 6.86
N GLU A 855 -16.31 33.90 7.92
CA GLU A 855 -15.66 35.22 7.81
C GLU A 855 -14.25 35.14 7.24
N GLY A 856 -13.45 34.17 7.71
CA GLY A 856 -12.11 33.91 7.18
C GLY A 856 -12.14 33.58 5.69
N ILE A 857 -13.04 32.69 5.26
CA ILE A 857 -13.17 32.32 3.84
C ILE A 857 -13.65 33.50 2.99
N LEU A 858 -14.64 34.27 3.44
CA LEU A 858 -15.11 35.46 2.71
C LEU A 858 -13.97 36.47 2.50
N ALA A 859 -13.12 36.67 3.52
CA ALA A 859 -11.96 37.55 3.43
C ALA A 859 -10.90 37.01 2.45
N GLU A 860 -10.53 35.73 2.56
CA GLU A 860 -9.57 35.07 1.66
C GLU A 860 -10.06 35.03 0.20
N ARG A 861 -11.38 34.95 0.00
CA ARG A 861 -12.02 34.92 -1.33
C ARG A 861 -12.39 36.30 -1.87
N LYS A 862 -11.93 37.40 -1.27
CA LYS A 862 -12.22 38.74 -1.77
C LYS A 862 -11.74 38.91 -3.23
N GLY A 863 -12.66 39.26 -4.12
CA GLY A 863 -12.37 39.42 -5.55
C GLY A 863 -12.32 38.11 -6.35
N ARG A 864 -12.72 36.98 -5.76
CA ARG A 864 -12.87 35.67 -6.41
C ARG A 864 -14.24 35.07 -6.10
N GLY A 865 -14.72 34.17 -6.97
CA GLY A 865 -16.05 33.58 -6.83
C GLY A 865 -16.17 32.64 -5.64
N LEU A 866 -17.33 32.68 -4.98
CA LEU A 866 -17.69 31.75 -3.91
C LEU A 866 -19.17 31.38 -4.05
N VAL A 867 -19.46 30.09 -4.04
CA VAL A 867 -20.81 29.55 -3.89
C VAL A 867 -20.83 28.68 -2.65
N TRP A 868 -21.78 28.92 -1.76
CA TRP A 868 -21.88 28.19 -0.49
C TRP A 868 -23.31 27.72 -0.24
N VAL A 869 -23.51 26.41 -0.15
CA VAL A 869 -24.76 25.82 0.38
C VAL A 869 -24.75 25.93 1.90
N VAL A 870 -25.39 26.97 2.42
CA VAL A 870 -25.34 27.27 3.85
C VAL A 870 -26.30 26.34 4.60
N GLN A 871 -25.88 25.88 5.77
CA GLN A 871 -26.70 24.96 6.58
C GLN A 871 -27.82 25.67 7.31
N ARG A 872 -27.56 26.92 7.68
CA ARG A 872 -28.49 27.76 8.38
C ARG A 872 -28.82 28.96 7.50
N PRO A 873 -30.12 29.24 7.27
CA PRO A 873 -30.51 30.33 6.38
C PRO A 873 -30.03 31.71 6.84
N ASP A 874 -29.76 31.93 8.13
CA ASP A 874 -29.27 33.21 8.66
C ASP A 874 -27.85 33.54 8.22
N LEU A 875 -27.01 32.52 7.98
CA LEU A 875 -25.65 32.73 7.45
C LEU A 875 -25.65 33.35 6.05
N ALA A 876 -26.76 33.22 5.30
CA ALA A 876 -26.91 33.83 3.98
C ALA A 876 -26.85 35.37 4.02
N GLU A 877 -27.05 35.99 5.19
CA GLU A 877 -26.92 37.45 5.37
C GLU A 877 -25.52 37.98 5.00
N ARG A 878 -24.49 37.14 5.11
CA ARG A 878 -23.10 37.52 4.83
C ARG A 878 -22.72 37.47 3.34
N PHE A 879 -23.66 37.08 2.47
CA PHE A 879 -23.42 36.89 1.04
C PHE A 879 -24.06 38.01 0.22
N GLY A 880 -23.45 38.33 -0.92
CA GLY A 880 -23.96 39.37 -1.82
C GLY A 880 -25.25 38.95 -2.55
N VAL A 881 -25.37 37.66 -2.85
CA VAL A 881 -26.54 37.08 -3.54
C VAL A 881 -26.99 35.83 -2.82
N VAL A 882 -28.31 35.67 -2.67
CA VAL A 882 -28.94 34.48 -2.10
C VAL A 882 -29.80 33.82 -3.16
N LEU A 883 -29.64 32.50 -3.31
CA LEU A 883 -30.44 31.61 -4.16
C LEU A 883 -31.25 30.69 -3.25
N VAL A 884 -32.58 30.75 -3.34
CA VAL A 884 -33.48 29.92 -2.54
C VAL A 884 -33.98 28.76 -3.40
N MET A 885 -33.65 27.54 -2.99
CA MET A 885 -34.05 26.30 -3.66
C MET A 885 -35.25 25.67 -2.96
N GLU A 886 -36.26 25.28 -3.75
CA GLU A 886 -37.45 24.57 -3.28
C GLU A 886 -37.90 23.56 -4.34
N HIS A 887 -38.03 22.29 -3.95
CA HIS A 887 -38.45 21.19 -4.84
C HIS A 887 -37.69 21.13 -6.18
N GLY A 888 -36.36 21.31 -6.14
CA GLY A 888 -35.49 21.26 -7.32
C GLY A 888 -35.51 22.52 -8.19
N LYS A 889 -36.27 23.56 -7.80
CA LYS A 889 -36.40 24.82 -8.55
C LYS A 889 -35.79 25.98 -7.79
N LEU A 890 -35.34 26.97 -8.55
CA LEU A 890 -34.95 28.28 -8.01
C LEU A 890 -36.22 29.08 -7.70
N ALA A 891 -36.59 29.16 -6.43
CA ALA A 891 -37.79 29.84 -5.96
C ALA A 891 -37.59 31.36 -5.85
N GLU A 892 -36.44 31.78 -5.33
CA GLU A 892 -36.07 33.20 -5.19
C GLU A 892 -34.60 33.44 -5.48
N LYS A 893 -34.28 34.65 -5.95
CA LYS A 893 -32.92 35.16 -6.10
C LYS A 893 -32.89 36.64 -5.75
N GLY A 894 -31.92 37.07 -4.95
CA GLY A 894 -31.74 38.49 -4.63
C GLY A 894 -30.79 38.72 -3.47
N ALA A 895 -30.69 39.97 -3.01
CA ALA A 895 -29.97 40.29 -1.79
C ALA A 895 -30.76 39.82 -0.55
N PHE A 896 -30.07 39.38 0.50
CA PHE A 896 -30.70 38.82 1.70
C PHE A 896 -31.78 39.73 2.31
N ALA A 897 -31.48 41.02 2.47
CA ALA A 897 -32.40 41.99 3.05
C ALA A 897 -33.70 42.16 2.24
N GLN A 898 -33.62 42.07 0.91
CA GLN A 898 -34.77 42.17 0.01
C GLN A 898 -35.65 40.93 0.08
N LEU A 899 -35.04 39.74 0.11
CA LEU A 899 -35.79 38.49 0.19
C LEU A 899 -36.47 38.32 1.56
N LYS A 900 -35.81 38.75 2.63
CA LYS A 900 -36.35 38.70 4.00
C LYS A 900 -37.60 39.57 4.19
N SER A 901 -37.71 40.71 3.50
CA SER A 901 -38.85 41.62 3.64
C SER A 901 -40.12 41.18 2.89
N ASN A 902 -40.01 40.19 1.99
CA ASN A 902 -41.05 39.91 1.01
C ASN A 902 -42.08 38.84 1.44
N GLY A 903 -42.03 38.27 2.65
CA GLY A 903 -42.93 37.16 3.02
C GLY A 903 -42.62 35.85 2.30
N GLY A 904 -41.52 35.80 1.55
CA GLY A 904 -41.21 34.75 0.58
C GLY A 904 -40.58 33.49 1.19
N PRO A 905 -40.28 32.48 0.35
CA PRO A 905 -39.55 31.27 0.71
C PRO A 905 -38.38 31.45 1.69
N LEU A 906 -37.50 32.45 1.51
CA LEU A 906 -36.39 32.69 2.46
C LEU A 906 -36.90 32.97 3.88
N GLN A 907 -37.90 33.84 4.02
CA GLN A 907 -38.44 34.20 5.34
C GLN A 907 -39.07 32.99 6.03
N LYS A 908 -39.75 32.12 5.27
CA LYS A 908 -40.30 30.86 5.80
C LYS A 908 -39.20 29.92 6.29
N LEU A 909 -38.04 29.85 5.61
CA LEU A 909 -36.90 29.08 6.07
C LEU A 909 -36.30 29.65 7.37
N LEU A 910 -36.18 30.98 7.47
CA LEU A 910 -35.69 31.66 8.67
C LEU A 910 -36.61 31.49 9.89
N LEU A 911 -37.92 31.38 9.69
CA LEU A 911 -38.89 31.14 10.76
C LEU A 911 -38.96 29.68 11.20
N ALA A 912 -38.51 28.75 10.35
CA ALA A 912 -38.54 27.32 10.61
C ALA A 912 -37.22 26.77 11.18
N ALA A 913 -36.14 27.54 11.06
CA ALA A 913 -34.83 27.29 11.67
C ALA A 913 -34.80 27.86 13.10
#